data_AF-A0ABD0WT35-F1
#
_entry.id   AF-A0ABD0WT35-F1
#
_cell.length_a   1.000
_cell.length_b   1.000
_cell.length_c   1.000
_cell.angle_alpha   90.00
_cell.angle_beta   90.00
_cell.angle_gamma   90.00
#
_symmetry.space_group_name_H-M   'P 1'
#
loop_
_entity.id
_entity.type
_entity.pdbx_description
1 polymer ?
#
loop_
_entity_poly.entity_id
_entity_poly.type
_entity_poly.pdbx_seq_one_letter_code
_entity_poly.pdbx_strand_id
1 'polypeptide(L)'
;MRVVVNALVGAIPSIMNVLLVCLIFWLIFSIMGVNLFAGKYYYCYNETSEENFLPDEVNNKTQCIALMTANYSEVRWKNVKINFDNVGAGYLALLQVATFKGWMDIMYAAIDSRKVEDQPVYEDNLYMYIYFVIFIIFGSFFTLNLFIGVIIDNFNQQKKKFGGQDIFMTEEQKKYYNAMKKLGSKKPQKPIPRPLNNFQGMVFDFVTQQVFDISIMMLICLNMVTMMVETDDQSDETENILYWVNFVFIVAFTTEFVLKLFALRHYYFTIGWNIFDVVVVILSIVGMFLADIIEKYFVSPTLFRVIRLARIGRILRLIKGAKGIRTLLFALMMSLPALFNIGLLLFLVMFIFSIFGMSNFGYVKHGAGIDDMYNFETFGNSMICLFMITTSAGWDGLLLPILNYPPDCDPLLENPGAPNTGDCGNPSVGIFFFVMYIIVSFLIVVNMYIAIILENFSVATEESADPLSEDDFETFYEIWEKFDPDASQFITYSKLGDFADYLEHPLRVPKPNTIELIAMDMPMVSGDRIHCLDILFAFTKRVLGDSGELDMLRDQMEQRFIAANPSKVSYEPITTTLRRKQEDVSAKTIQRAYRNYLARRGFKCKRRPANNNVKNGGTNPEKKESTPSTASLPSYDSVTKPDKEKQDENPGKGGRKEKGRNQKDVRESKC
;
A
#
# COMPACT_ATOMS: atom_id res chain seq x y z
N MET A 1 -9.34 14.55 9.98
CA MET A 1 -9.47 14.55 11.47
C MET A 1 -10.83 14.10 11.99
N ARG A 2 -11.96 14.81 11.76
CA ARG A 2 -13.28 14.46 12.35
C ARG A 2 -13.71 12.99 12.13
N VAL A 3 -13.43 12.45 10.94
CA VAL A 3 -13.71 11.04 10.60
C VAL A 3 -12.91 10.08 11.48
N VAL A 4 -11.61 10.33 11.69
CA VAL A 4 -10.73 9.49 12.53
C VAL A 4 -11.18 9.54 14.00
N VAL A 5 -11.52 10.72 14.51
CA VAL A 5 -12.01 10.88 15.89
C VAL A 5 -13.34 10.15 16.06
N ASN A 6 -14.28 10.29 15.12
CA ASN A 6 -15.55 9.56 15.17
C ASN A 6 -15.34 8.04 15.12
N ALA A 7 -14.36 7.57 14.34
CA ALA A 7 -14.02 6.15 14.26
C ALA A 7 -13.47 5.63 15.60
N LEU A 8 -12.54 6.36 16.20
CA LEU A 8 -12.03 6.06 17.55
C LEU A 8 -13.13 6.04 18.60
N VAL A 9 -13.98 7.08 18.63
CA VAL A 9 -15.10 7.17 19.58
C VAL A 9 -16.09 6.01 19.39
N GLY A 10 -16.35 5.61 18.14
CA GLY A 10 -17.18 4.44 17.84
C GLY A 10 -16.57 3.10 18.28
N ALA A 11 -15.25 3.03 18.45
CA ALA A 11 -14.54 1.84 18.92
C ALA A 11 -14.42 1.76 20.45
N ILE A 12 -14.56 2.89 21.17
CA ILE A 12 -14.42 2.95 22.63
C ILE A 12 -15.27 1.90 23.36
N PRO A 13 -16.56 1.66 23.05
CA PRO A 13 -17.35 0.66 23.78
C PRO A 13 -16.80 -0.75 23.65
N SER A 14 -16.34 -1.13 22.46
CA SER A 14 -15.72 -2.44 22.21
C SER A 14 -14.37 -2.55 22.94
N ILE A 15 -13.56 -1.48 22.93
CA ILE A 15 -12.29 -1.42 23.66
C ILE A 15 -12.51 -1.54 25.17
N MET A 16 -13.52 -0.88 25.72
CA MET A 16 -13.84 -0.94 27.15
C MET A 16 -14.21 -2.36 27.58
N ASN A 17 -14.93 -3.12 26.75
CA ASN A 17 -15.22 -4.52 27.03
C ASN A 17 -13.94 -5.37 27.10
N VAL A 18 -13.02 -5.19 26.15
CA VAL A 18 -11.73 -5.89 26.16
C VAL A 18 -10.89 -5.49 27.36
N LEU A 19 -10.82 -4.18 27.65
CA LEU A 19 -10.09 -3.65 28.79
C LEU A 19 -10.61 -4.26 30.11
N LEU A 20 -11.93 -4.41 30.26
CA LEU A 20 -12.53 -5.03 31.44
C LEU A 20 -12.10 -6.51 31.58
N VAL A 21 -12.11 -7.26 30.48
CA VAL A 21 -11.63 -8.65 30.48
C VAL A 21 -10.15 -8.72 30.85
N CYS A 22 -9.32 -7.84 30.29
CA CYS A 22 -7.90 -7.75 30.60
C CYS A 22 -7.66 -7.39 32.07
N LEU A 23 -8.40 -6.42 32.62
CA LEU A 23 -8.29 -6.04 34.04
C LEU A 23 -8.67 -7.20 34.97
N ILE A 24 -9.76 -7.91 34.69
CA ILE A 24 -10.16 -9.08 35.50
C ILE A 24 -9.08 -10.16 35.44
N PHE A 25 -8.50 -10.41 34.25
CA PHE A 25 -7.45 -11.40 34.10
C PHE A 25 -6.16 -10.99 34.83
N TRP A 26 -5.74 -9.73 34.67
CA TRP A 26 -4.56 -9.19 35.35
C TRP A 26 -4.74 -9.11 36.87
N LEU A 27 -5.97 -8.95 37.37
CA LEU A 27 -6.26 -9.00 38.80
C LEU A 27 -5.82 -10.32 39.44
N ILE A 28 -6.05 -11.45 38.76
CA ILE A 28 -5.66 -12.78 39.26
C ILE A 28 -4.14 -12.86 39.43
N PHE A 29 -3.40 -12.41 38.41
CA PHE A 29 -1.93 -12.39 38.46
C PHE A 29 -1.39 -11.37 39.46
N SER A 30 -2.05 -10.22 39.62
CA SER A 30 -1.66 -9.20 40.60
C SER A 30 -1.84 -9.71 42.03
N ILE A 31 -2.99 -10.32 42.35
CA ILE A 31 -3.22 -10.93 43.67
C ILE A 31 -2.23 -12.07 43.93
N MET A 32 -1.96 -12.92 42.93
CA MET A 32 -0.96 -13.97 43.04
C MET A 32 0.45 -13.39 43.26
N GLY A 33 0.82 -12.33 42.55
CA GLY A 33 2.10 -11.65 42.69
C GLY A 33 2.28 -11.01 44.08
N VAL A 34 1.23 -10.37 44.61
CA VAL A 34 1.22 -9.84 45.99
C VAL A 34 1.48 -10.96 46.99
N ASN A 35 0.80 -12.10 46.87
CA ASN A 35 1.01 -13.23 47.78
C ASN A 35 2.43 -13.83 47.70
N LEU A 36 3.07 -13.78 46.52
CA LEU A 36 4.40 -14.34 46.31
C LEU A 36 5.52 -13.40 46.73
N PHE A 37 5.37 -12.09 46.48
CA PHE A 37 6.47 -11.12 46.47
C PHE A 37 6.30 -9.93 47.43
N ALA A 38 5.11 -9.71 48.02
CA ALA A 38 4.90 -8.56 48.90
C ALA A 38 5.89 -8.54 50.07
N GLY A 39 6.51 -7.38 50.30
CA GLY A 39 7.48 -7.17 51.37
C GLY A 39 8.85 -7.81 51.14
N LYS A 40 9.10 -8.47 49.99
CA LYS A 40 10.37 -9.17 49.73
C LYS A 40 11.34 -8.43 48.82
N TYR A 41 10.94 -7.31 48.23
CA TYR A 41 11.79 -6.51 47.30
C TYR A 41 12.63 -5.46 48.03
N TYR A 42 12.83 -5.62 49.33
CA TYR A 42 13.67 -4.72 50.10
C TYR A 42 15.11 -5.19 50.09
N TYR A 43 16.04 -4.23 50.08
CA TYR A 43 17.47 -4.49 50.09
C TYR A 43 18.22 -3.39 50.84
N CYS A 44 19.37 -3.75 51.41
CA CYS A 44 20.30 -2.80 52.00
C CYS A 44 21.21 -2.22 50.91
N TYR A 45 21.25 -0.89 50.81
CA TYR A 45 21.94 -0.13 49.78
C TYR A 45 22.90 0.87 50.40
N ASN A 46 24.07 1.05 49.77
CA ASN A 46 25.01 2.11 50.13
C ASN A 46 24.92 3.27 49.12
N GLU A 47 24.54 4.46 49.58
CA GLU A 47 24.52 5.67 48.73
C GLU A 47 25.92 6.20 48.40
N THR A 48 26.91 5.81 49.21
CA THR A 48 28.36 5.98 49.02
C THR A 48 28.85 5.57 47.63
N SER A 49 28.77 4.26 47.47
CA SER A 49 29.35 3.49 46.38
C SER A 49 28.33 3.15 45.29
N GLU A 50 27.07 3.55 45.47
CA GLU A 50 25.93 3.20 44.62
C GLU A 50 25.72 1.68 44.44
N GLU A 51 26.10 0.88 45.44
CA GLU A 51 26.11 -0.59 45.38
C GLU A 51 25.22 -1.25 46.45
N ASN A 52 24.75 -2.46 46.14
CA ASN A 52 24.00 -3.32 47.06
C ASN A 52 24.96 -4.09 47.98
N PHE A 53 24.63 -4.19 49.27
CA PHE A 53 25.40 -5.02 50.20
C PHE A 53 25.29 -6.51 49.86
N LEU A 54 26.43 -7.21 49.97
CA LEU A 54 26.46 -8.66 49.81
C LEU A 54 25.78 -9.36 51.00
N PRO A 55 25.09 -10.49 50.77
CA PRO A 55 24.43 -11.26 51.83
C PRO A 55 25.36 -11.73 52.96
N ASP A 56 26.66 -11.89 52.67
CA ASP A 56 27.68 -12.28 53.63
C ASP A 56 27.99 -11.16 54.65
N GLU A 57 27.80 -9.90 54.26
CA GLU A 57 28.03 -8.73 55.12
C GLU A 57 26.76 -8.31 55.87
N VAL A 58 25.63 -8.31 55.15
CA VAL A 58 24.30 -7.95 55.69
C VAL A 58 23.30 -8.99 55.23
N ASN A 59 22.87 -9.85 56.16
CA ASN A 59 21.95 -10.94 55.83
C ASN A 59 20.48 -10.56 56.06
N ASN A 60 20.19 -9.62 56.97
CA ASN A 60 18.82 -9.20 57.30
C ASN A 60 18.71 -7.71 57.59
N LYS A 61 17.48 -7.20 57.63
CA LYS A 61 17.17 -5.80 57.93
C LYS A 61 17.72 -5.34 59.28
N THR A 62 17.71 -6.19 60.30
CA THR A 62 18.19 -5.78 61.64
C THR A 62 19.69 -5.50 61.62
N GLN A 63 20.48 -6.25 60.85
CA GLN A 63 21.90 -5.95 60.60
C GLN A 63 22.08 -4.66 59.78
N CYS A 64 21.24 -4.43 58.76
CA CYS A 64 21.27 -3.17 58.00
C CYS A 64 20.98 -1.96 58.91
N ILE A 65 19.98 -2.06 59.80
CA ILE A 65 19.65 -1.01 60.78
C ILE A 65 20.76 -0.82 61.82
N ALA A 66 21.43 -1.91 62.22
CA ALA A 66 22.58 -1.80 63.11
C ALA A 66 23.71 -0.99 62.48
N LEU A 67 23.97 -1.16 61.18
CA LEU A 67 24.95 -0.36 60.43
C LEU A 67 24.53 1.12 60.33
N MET A 68 23.25 1.39 60.07
CA MET A 68 22.71 2.76 60.07
C MET A 68 22.90 3.47 61.42
N THR A 69 22.75 2.72 62.52
CA THR A 69 22.90 3.27 63.89
C THR A 69 24.37 3.40 64.30
N ALA A 70 25.27 2.63 63.67
CA ALA A 70 26.70 2.57 63.97
C ALA A 70 27.55 3.58 63.18
N ASN A 71 27.02 4.78 62.90
CA ASN A 71 27.68 5.92 62.23
C ASN A 71 27.79 5.88 60.69
N TYR A 72 27.09 4.98 59.98
CA TYR A 72 26.97 5.03 58.51
C TYR A 72 25.63 5.64 58.08
N SER A 73 25.56 6.97 57.94
CA SER A 73 24.34 7.68 57.51
C SER A 73 23.96 7.44 56.04
N GLU A 74 24.87 6.84 55.26
CA GLU A 74 24.73 6.59 53.82
C GLU A 74 24.11 5.21 53.51
N VAL A 75 24.00 4.33 54.51
CA VAL A 75 23.38 3.01 54.36
C VAL A 75 21.86 3.14 54.53
N ARG A 76 21.08 2.54 53.64
CA ARG A 76 19.61 2.58 53.69
C ARG A 76 18.98 1.23 53.35
N TRP A 77 17.91 0.89 54.05
CA TRP A 77 17.02 -0.22 53.68
C TRP A 77 15.98 0.30 52.69
N LYS A 78 16.25 0.13 51.38
CA LYS A 78 15.41 0.64 50.29
C LYS A 78 14.48 -0.46 49.77
N ASN A 79 13.34 -0.03 49.21
CA ASN A 79 12.42 -0.89 48.46
C ASN A 79 12.58 -0.60 46.97
N VAL A 80 12.41 -1.61 46.13
CA VAL A 80 12.23 -1.38 44.69
C VAL A 80 10.97 -0.54 44.47
N LYS A 81 11.08 0.54 43.69
CA LYS A 81 10.00 1.52 43.47
C LYS A 81 8.75 0.90 42.83
N ILE A 82 8.96 -0.03 41.90
CA ILE A 82 7.90 -0.83 41.26
C ILE A 82 7.92 -2.22 41.88
N ASN A 83 6.90 -2.54 42.67
CA ASN A 83 6.85 -3.76 43.47
C ASN A 83 5.44 -4.36 43.51
N PHE A 84 5.30 -5.46 44.25
CA PHE A 84 4.05 -6.18 44.46
C PHE A 84 3.50 -6.02 45.90
N ASP A 85 3.79 -4.91 46.59
CA ASP A 85 3.34 -4.72 47.98
C ASP A 85 1.82 -4.54 48.10
N ASN A 86 1.19 -4.04 47.03
CA ASN A 86 -0.26 -3.93 46.93
C ASN A 86 -0.72 -4.22 45.50
N VAL A 87 -2.02 -4.50 45.35
CA VAL A 87 -2.61 -4.87 44.04
C VAL A 87 -2.41 -3.77 42.99
N GLY A 88 -2.46 -2.49 43.38
CA GLY A 88 -2.26 -1.35 42.47
C GLY A 88 -0.83 -1.25 41.94
N ALA A 89 0.16 -1.38 42.82
CA ALA A 89 1.58 -1.47 42.45
C ALA A 89 1.85 -2.72 41.60
N GLY A 90 1.20 -3.84 41.91
CA GLY A 90 1.21 -5.05 41.11
C GLY A 90 0.67 -4.83 39.69
N TYR A 91 -0.38 -4.03 39.49
CA TYR A 91 -0.86 -3.66 38.15
C TYR A 91 0.18 -2.87 37.35
N LEU A 92 0.87 -1.93 37.99
CA LEU A 92 1.92 -1.14 37.36
C LEU A 92 3.13 -2.02 36.98
N ALA A 93 3.51 -2.94 37.86
CA ALA A 93 4.56 -3.94 37.60
C ALA A 93 4.17 -4.87 36.43
N LEU A 94 2.95 -5.40 36.43
CA LEU A 94 2.44 -6.23 35.34
C LEU A 94 2.34 -5.48 34.02
N LEU A 95 2.06 -4.16 34.03
CA LEU A 95 2.07 -3.33 32.83
C LEU A 95 3.49 -3.20 32.25
N GLN A 96 4.51 -3.02 33.08
CA GLN A 96 5.92 -3.04 32.66
C GLN A 96 6.33 -4.38 32.04
N VAL A 97 5.93 -5.49 32.66
CA VAL A 97 6.14 -6.83 32.11
C VAL A 97 5.39 -7.03 30.79
N ALA A 98 4.12 -6.60 30.71
CA ALA A 98 3.30 -6.79 29.51
C ALA A 98 3.80 -5.96 28.31
N THR A 99 4.39 -4.79 28.57
CA THR A 99 4.99 -3.92 27.55
C THR A 99 6.45 -4.26 27.23
N PHE A 100 7.07 -5.18 27.98
CA PHE A 100 8.48 -5.55 27.90
C PHE A 100 9.45 -4.36 28.13
N LYS A 101 9.11 -3.48 29.08
CA LYS A 101 9.90 -2.28 29.46
C LYS A 101 10.01 -2.20 30.97
N GLY A 102 11.21 -2.06 31.52
CA GLY A 102 11.46 -2.17 32.98
C GLY A 102 11.23 -3.56 33.58
N TRP A 103 10.87 -4.56 32.76
CA TRP A 103 10.50 -5.90 33.24
C TRP A 103 11.68 -6.69 33.84
N MET A 104 12.91 -6.38 33.42
CA MET A 104 14.12 -7.03 33.93
C MET A 104 14.33 -6.74 35.41
N ASP A 105 14.19 -5.48 35.83
CA ASP A 105 14.41 -5.08 37.23
C ASP A 105 13.39 -5.73 38.18
N ILE A 106 12.13 -5.82 37.73
CA ILE A 106 11.07 -6.52 38.47
C ILE A 106 11.37 -8.02 38.58
N MET A 107 11.80 -8.61 37.47
CA MET A 107 12.09 -10.04 37.39
C MET A 107 13.29 -10.40 38.27
N TYR A 108 14.40 -9.64 38.20
CA TYR A 108 15.57 -9.85 39.04
C TYR A 108 15.23 -9.74 40.53
N ALA A 109 14.49 -8.70 40.93
CA ALA A 109 14.02 -8.56 42.30
C ALA A 109 13.15 -9.75 42.77
N ALA A 110 12.37 -10.37 41.87
CA ALA A 110 11.57 -11.55 42.19
C ALA A 110 12.41 -12.82 42.39
N ILE A 111 13.42 -13.02 41.56
CA ILE A 111 14.27 -14.22 41.57
C ILE A 111 15.25 -14.20 42.75
N ASP A 112 15.75 -13.02 43.08
CA ASP A 112 16.68 -12.85 44.19
C ASP A 112 15.95 -12.77 45.55
N SER A 113 14.61 -12.74 45.53
CA SER A 113 13.80 -12.62 46.74
C SER A 113 13.80 -13.88 47.60
N ARG A 114 14.02 -13.69 48.90
CA ARG A 114 13.98 -14.75 49.93
C ARG A 114 12.71 -14.65 50.79
N LYS A 115 12.85 -14.37 52.08
CA LYS A 115 11.75 -14.08 53.02
C LYS A 115 11.64 -12.57 53.26
N VAL A 116 10.54 -12.17 53.87
CA VAL A 116 10.31 -10.78 54.28
C VAL A 116 11.38 -10.39 55.32
N GLU A 117 11.98 -9.21 55.15
CA GLU A 117 13.10 -8.65 55.96
C GLU A 117 14.49 -9.32 55.80
N ASP A 118 14.64 -10.31 54.91
CA ASP A 118 15.94 -10.88 54.55
C ASP A 118 16.54 -10.13 53.35
N GLN A 119 17.88 -9.97 53.32
CA GLN A 119 18.59 -9.40 52.17
C GLN A 119 18.39 -10.30 50.94
N PRO A 120 18.18 -9.80 49.72
CA PRO A 120 18.12 -10.65 48.53
C PRO A 120 19.45 -11.35 48.27
N VAL A 121 19.40 -12.58 47.76
CA VAL A 121 20.57 -13.36 47.35
C VAL A 121 20.39 -13.69 45.88
N TYR A 122 21.45 -13.49 45.10
CA TYR A 122 21.45 -13.78 43.67
C TYR A 122 20.91 -15.19 43.37
N GLU A 123 19.83 -15.27 42.60
CA GLU A 123 19.21 -16.50 42.11
C GLU A 123 18.73 -17.52 43.18
N ASP A 124 18.38 -17.08 44.39
CA ASP A 124 17.87 -17.99 45.45
C ASP A 124 16.56 -18.69 45.04
N ASN A 125 15.67 -17.99 44.34
CA ASN A 125 14.35 -18.49 43.94
C ASN A 125 14.15 -18.54 42.42
N LEU A 126 15.02 -19.30 41.75
CA LEU A 126 15.04 -19.46 40.29
C LEU A 126 13.69 -19.86 39.67
N TYR A 127 12.85 -20.61 40.38
CA TYR A 127 11.55 -21.05 39.85
C TYR A 127 10.56 -19.91 39.58
N MET A 128 10.79 -18.71 40.12
CA MET A 128 9.91 -17.55 39.92
C MET A 128 9.93 -17.02 38.48
N TYR A 129 10.92 -17.39 37.65
CA TYR A 129 10.85 -17.16 36.20
C TYR A 129 9.55 -17.72 35.58
N ILE A 130 9.05 -18.86 36.08
CA ILE A 130 7.84 -19.51 35.57
C ILE A 130 6.61 -18.60 35.73
N TYR A 131 6.53 -17.82 36.81
CA TYR A 131 5.44 -16.86 37.03
C TYR A 131 5.38 -15.84 35.88
N PHE A 132 6.51 -15.23 35.53
CA PHE A 132 6.59 -14.23 34.46
C PHE A 132 6.37 -14.84 33.08
N VAL A 133 6.91 -16.04 32.80
CA VAL A 133 6.67 -16.72 31.52
C VAL A 133 5.18 -17.03 31.32
N ILE A 134 4.50 -17.54 32.34
CA ILE A 134 3.05 -17.79 32.28
C ILE A 134 2.28 -16.48 32.08
N PHE A 135 2.65 -15.42 32.80
CA PHE A 135 2.03 -14.11 32.62
C PHE A 135 2.29 -13.52 31.22
N ILE A 136 3.47 -13.67 30.64
CA ILE A 136 3.76 -13.17 29.29
C ILE A 136 2.89 -13.91 28.25
N ILE A 137 2.76 -15.23 28.37
CA ILE A 137 1.92 -16.04 27.47
C ILE A 137 0.45 -15.61 27.58
N PHE A 138 -0.13 -15.64 28.77
CA PHE A 138 -1.57 -15.40 28.92
C PHE A 138 -1.96 -13.92 29.07
N GLY A 139 -1.14 -13.15 29.78
CA GLY A 139 -1.40 -11.76 30.14
C GLY A 139 -0.95 -10.74 29.11
N SER A 140 0.04 -11.05 28.26
CA SER A 140 0.51 -10.15 27.18
C SER A 140 0.13 -10.68 25.80
N PHE A 141 0.52 -11.91 25.43
CA PHE A 141 0.29 -12.42 24.07
C PHE A 141 -1.20 -12.62 23.75
N PHE A 142 -1.96 -13.30 24.61
CA PHE A 142 -3.39 -13.50 24.38
C PHE A 142 -4.22 -12.21 24.49
N THR A 143 -3.90 -11.32 25.44
CA THR A 143 -4.62 -10.05 25.62
C THR A 143 -4.40 -9.10 24.45
N LEU A 144 -3.16 -8.98 23.97
CA LEU A 144 -2.81 -8.18 22.79
C LEU A 144 -3.52 -8.74 21.54
N ASN A 145 -3.53 -10.06 21.35
CA ASN A 145 -4.23 -10.68 20.23
C ASN A 145 -5.75 -10.46 20.29
N LEU A 146 -6.37 -10.57 21.46
CA LEU A 146 -7.79 -10.27 21.66
C LEU A 146 -8.08 -8.80 21.34
N PHE A 147 -7.22 -7.90 21.80
CA PHE A 147 -7.35 -6.46 21.58
C PHE A 147 -7.27 -6.10 20.10
N ILE A 148 -6.24 -6.60 19.39
CA ILE A 148 -6.11 -6.41 17.94
C ILE A 148 -7.31 -7.00 17.21
N GLY A 149 -7.75 -8.21 17.58
CA GLY A 149 -8.92 -8.87 16.96
C GLY A 149 -10.20 -8.04 17.07
N VAL A 150 -10.51 -7.49 18.24
CA VAL A 150 -11.70 -6.66 18.45
C VAL A 150 -11.60 -5.33 17.72
N ILE A 151 -10.42 -4.70 17.67
CA ILE A 151 -10.23 -3.44 16.92
C ILE A 151 -10.40 -3.68 15.42
N ILE A 152 -9.82 -4.75 14.87
CA ILE A 152 -9.98 -5.09 13.44
C ILE A 152 -11.45 -5.33 13.11
N ASP A 153 -12.17 -6.09 13.95
CA ASP A 153 -13.59 -6.34 13.73
C ASP A 153 -14.42 -5.04 13.82
N ASN A 154 -14.17 -4.19 14.82
CA ASN A 154 -14.84 -2.89 14.94
C ASN A 154 -14.54 -1.99 13.74
N PHE A 155 -13.28 -1.92 13.29
CA PHE A 155 -12.88 -1.14 12.13
C PHE A 155 -13.54 -1.66 10.85
N ASN A 156 -13.63 -2.97 10.66
CA ASN A 156 -14.35 -3.58 9.54
C ASN A 156 -15.86 -3.27 9.58
N GLN A 157 -16.48 -3.30 10.76
CA GLN A 157 -17.89 -2.91 10.92
C GLN A 157 -18.10 -1.41 10.62
N GLN A 158 -17.18 -0.54 11.04
CA GLN A 158 -17.24 0.88 10.73
C GLN A 158 -16.99 1.17 9.25
N LYS A 159 -16.03 0.48 8.63
CA LYS A 159 -15.79 0.55 7.17
C LYS A 159 -17.04 0.15 6.41
N LYS A 160 -17.77 -0.89 6.83
CA LYS A 160 -19.08 -1.25 6.25
C LYS A 160 -20.15 -0.16 6.41
N LYS A 161 -20.15 0.60 7.53
CA LYS A 161 -21.12 1.68 7.79
C LYS A 161 -20.79 2.98 7.04
N PHE A 162 -19.52 3.39 7.00
CA PHE A 162 -19.07 4.64 6.37
C PHE A 162 -18.74 4.48 4.89
N GLY A 163 -18.29 3.30 4.46
CA GLY A 163 -18.04 2.94 3.06
C GLY A 163 -19.33 2.74 2.26
N GLY A 164 -20.41 3.41 2.63
CA GLY A 164 -21.75 3.33 2.04
C GLY A 164 -21.84 3.80 0.58
N GLN A 165 -20.76 3.73 -0.20
CA GLN A 165 -20.80 3.98 -1.63
C GLN A 165 -21.27 2.77 -2.45
N ASP A 166 -21.28 1.54 -1.92
CA ASP A 166 -21.66 0.36 -2.73
C ASP A 166 -22.59 -0.62 -2.00
N ILE A 167 -23.55 -0.14 -1.21
CA ILE A 167 -24.50 -1.03 -0.47
C ILE A 167 -25.45 -1.79 -1.44
N PHE A 168 -25.52 -1.38 -2.70
CA PHE A 168 -26.41 -1.95 -3.73
C PHE A 168 -25.71 -2.80 -4.79
N MET A 169 -24.39 -2.98 -4.74
CA MET A 169 -23.64 -3.77 -5.73
C MET A 169 -23.00 -4.98 -5.08
N THR A 170 -23.10 -6.14 -5.72
CA THR A 170 -22.37 -7.34 -5.30
C THR A 170 -20.85 -7.14 -5.50
N GLU A 171 -20.03 -7.92 -4.79
CA GLU A 171 -18.57 -7.87 -4.96
C GLU A 171 -18.16 -8.12 -6.41
N GLU A 172 -18.87 -8.99 -7.13
CA GLU A 172 -18.68 -9.19 -8.57
C GLU A 172 -18.99 -7.91 -9.34
N GLN A 173 -20.18 -7.31 -9.21
CA GLN A 173 -20.59 -6.09 -9.92
C GLN A 173 -19.60 -4.93 -9.72
N LYS A 174 -19.02 -4.81 -8.52
CA LYS A 174 -18.01 -3.79 -8.22
C LYS A 174 -16.73 -3.97 -9.05
N LYS A 175 -16.28 -5.21 -9.26
CA LYS A 175 -15.13 -5.51 -10.13
C LYS A 175 -15.39 -5.08 -11.57
N TYR A 176 -16.57 -5.39 -12.12
CA TYR A 176 -16.97 -4.97 -13.47
C TYR A 176 -17.04 -3.45 -13.59
N TYR A 177 -17.67 -2.77 -12.63
CA TYR A 177 -17.79 -1.31 -12.62
C TYR A 177 -16.43 -0.62 -12.55
N ASN A 178 -15.52 -1.12 -11.70
CA ASN A 178 -14.17 -0.58 -11.56
C ASN A 178 -13.34 -0.79 -12.82
N ALA A 179 -13.34 -1.99 -13.41
CA ALA A 179 -12.68 -2.26 -14.69
C ALA A 179 -13.19 -1.32 -15.80
N MET A 180 -14.51 -1.09 -15.86
CA MET A 180 -15.13 -0.24 -16.87
C MET A 180 -14.88 1.26 -16.66
N LYS A 181 -14.88 1.72 -15.41
CA LYS A 181 -14.51 3.11 -15.07
C LYS A 181 -13.06 3.41 -15.44
N LYS A 182 -12.18 2.42 -15.25
CA LYS A 182 -10.77 2.49 -15.69
C LYS A 182 -10.66 2.50 -17.22
N LEU A 183 -11.47 1.69 -17.92
CA LEU A 183 -11.56 1.64 -19.39
C LEU A 183 -11.91 3.00 -20.02
N GLY A 184 -12.88 3.71 -19.46
CA GLY A 184 -13.33 5.01 -19.98
C GLY A 184 -12.35 6.16 -19.74
N SER A 185 -11.34 5.97 -18.89
CA SER A 185 -10.42 7.03 -18.46
C SER A 185 -9.10 7.04 -19.25
N LYS A 186 -8.62 5.89 -19.74
CA LYS A 186 -7.39 5.80 -20.55
C LYS A 186 -7.72 5.87 -22.04
N LYS A 187 -7.03 6.77 -22.75
CA LYS A 187 -7.06 6.85 -24.22
C LYS A 187 -5.73 6.30 -24.74
N PRO A 188 -5.71 5.65 -25.93
CA PRO A 188 -4.46 5.30 -26.58
C PRO A 188 -3.63 6.58 -26.73
N GLN A 189 -2.41 6.58 -26.18
CA GLN A 189 -1.51 7.71 -26.31
C GLN A 189 -0.91 7.71 -27.71
N LYS A 190 -0.61 8.91 -28.22
CA LYS A 190 0.10 8.98 -29.50
C LYS A 190 1.53 8.50 -29.27
N PRO A 191 2.03 7.51 -30.03
CA PRO A 191 3.42 7.13 -29.92
C PRO A 191 4.29 8.35 -30.24
N ILE A 192 5.42 8.48 -29.55
CA ILE A 192 6.32 9.62 -29.71
C ILE A 192 6.83 9.61 -31.16
N PRO A 193 6.55 10.66 -31.96
CA PRO A 193 6.87 10.65 -33.38
C PRO A 193 8.37 10.61 -33.58
N ARG A 194 8.83 9.67 -34.43
CA ARG A 194 10.24 9.57 -34.82
C ARG A 194 10.67 10.88 -35.49
N PRO A 195 11.80 11.48 -35.08
CA PRO A 195 12.28 12.71 -35.69
C PRO A 195 12.67 12.48 -37.16
N LEU A 196 12.33 13.46 -38.02
CA LEU A 196 12.55 13.39 -39.47
C LEU A 196 14.03 13.38 -39.88
N ASN A 197 14.91 13.90 -39.03
CA ASN A 197 16.34 13.99 -39.31
C ASN A 197 17.00 12.63 -39.13
N ASN A 198 17.74 12.13 -40.13
CA ASN A 198 18.38 10.81 -40.08
C ASN A 198 19.28 10.61 -38.85
N PHE A 199 20.09 11.60 -38.50
CA PHE A 199 20.97 11.52 -37.32
C PHE A 199 20.19 11.45 -36.01
N GLN A 200 19.16 12.29 -35.87
CA GLN A 200 18.31 12.29 -34.67
C GLN A 200 17.43 11.04 -34.60
N GLY A 201 17.01 10.50 -35.75
CA GLY A 201 16.30 9.23 -35.87
C GLY A 201 17.14 8.05 -35.42
N MET A 202 18.42 8.00 -35.80
CA MET A 202 19.36 6.97 -35.30
C MET A 202 19.54 7.04 -33.77
N VAL A 203 19.68 8.25 -33.22
CA VAL A 203 19.77 8.42 -31.75
C VAL A 203 18.48 8.02 -31.06
N PHE A 204 17.32 8.36 -31.63
CA PHE A 204 16.02 7.92 -31.14
C PHE A 204 15.91 6.39 -31.14
N ASP A 205 16.26 5.74 -32.26
CA ASP A 205 16.20 4.29 -32.38
C ASP A 205 17.17 3.60 -31.40
N PHE A 206 18.32 4.20 -31.09
CA PHE A 206 19.27 3.69 -30.10
C PHE A 206 18.76 3.84 -28.66
N VAL A 207 18.25 5.02 -28.29
CA VAL A 207 17.77 5.32 -26.92
C VAL A 207 16.52 4.51 -26.58
N THR A 208 15.67 4.20 -27.56
CA THR A 208 14.43 3.44 -27.36
C THR A 208 14.68 1.92 -27.28
N GLN A 209 15.90 1.43 -27.55
CA GLN A 209 16.21 0.00 -27.40
C GLN A 209 16.24 -0.43 -25.93
N GLN A 210 15.64 -1.58 -25.64
CA GLN A 210 15.63 -2.17 -24.30
C GLN A 210 17.05 -2.43 -23.75
N VAL A 211 18.03 -2.71 -24.62
CA VAL A 211 19.43 -2.89 -24.24
C VAL A 211 20.03 -1.63 -23.60
N PHE A 212 19.65 -0.45 -24.11
CA PHE A 212 20.09 0.82 -23.55
C PHE A 212 19.56 0.99 -22.12
N ASP A 213 18.27 0.77 -21.90
CA ASP A 213 17.67 0.85 -20.55
C ASP A 213 18.27 -0.18 -19.58
N ILE A 214 18.53 -1.41 -20.01
CA ILE A 214 19.20 -2.44 -19.17
C ILE A 214 20.63 -2.02 -18.81
N SER A 215 21.37 -1.41 -19.74
CA SER A 215 22.74 -0.96 -19.49
C SER A 215 22.79 0.17 -18.45
N ILE A 216 21.85 1.12 -18.50
CA ILE A 216 21.71 2.18 -17.51
C ILE A 216 21.33 1.60 -16.15
N MET A 217 20.43 0.62 -16.12
CA MET A 217 20.06 -0.06 -14.87
C MET A 217 21.26 -0.76 -14.21
N MET A 218 22.12 -1.41 -15.01
CA MET A 218 23.37 -2.00 -14.51
C MET A 218 24.33 -0.94 -13.95
N LEU A 219 24.48 0.20 -14.62
CA LEU A 219 25.30 1.33 -14.16
C LEU A 219 24.79 1.90 -12.81
N ILE A 220 23.48 1.96 -12.61
CA ILE A 220 22.88 2.38 -11.33
C ILE A 220 23.25 1.38 -10.21
N CYS A 221 23.13 0.08 -10.48
CA CYS A 221 23.51 -0.96 -9.51
C CYS A 221 25.01 -0.89 -9.16
N LEU A 222 25.88 -0.68 -10.15
CA LEU A 222 27.32 -0.50 -9.90
C LEU A 222 27.59 0.74 -9.06
N ASN A 223 26.91 1.86 -9.33
CA ASN A 223 27.04 3.07 -8.52
C ASN A 223 26.58 2.85 -7.07
N MET A 224 25.53 2.06 -6.85
CA MET A 224 25.10 1.66 -5.50
C MET A 224 26.21 0.90 -4.76
N VAL A 225 26.83 -0.09 -5.40
CA VAL A 225 27.92 -0.86 -4.81
C VAL A 225 29.08 0.06 -4.41
N THR A 226 29.42 1.06 -5.23
CA THR A 226 30.49 2.01 -4.88
C THR A 226 30.17 2.86 -3.65
N MET A 227 28.90 3.17 -3.38
CA MET A 227 28.50 3.87 -2.15
C MET A 227 28.58 2.96 -0.91
N MET A 228 28.43 1.64 -1.08
CA MET A 228 28.54 0.67 0.03
C MET A 228 29.99 0.45 0.49
N VAL A 229 30.99 0.87 -0.30
CA VAL A 229 32.42 0.72 0.01
C VAL A 229 32.93 1.88 0.88
N GLU A 230 32.19 3.00 0.99
CA GLU A 230 32.57 4.14 1.85
C GLU A 230 32.66 3.70 3.34
N THR A 231 33.75 4.07 4.02
CA THR A 231 34.00 3.78 5.44
C THR A 231 34.42 5.05 6.19
N ASP A 232 34.23 5.09 7.51
CA ASP A 232 34.46 6.31 8.33
C ASP A 232 35.94 6.73 8.32
N ASP A 233 36.86 5.79 8.57
CA ASP A 233 38.31 5.99 8.56
C ASP A 233 38.95 5.48 7.26
N GLN A 234 38.55 6.03 6.12
CA GLN A 234 39.12 5.66 4.82
C GLN A 234 40.43 6.41 4.51
N SER A 235 41.36 5.74 3.85
CA SER A 235 42.61 6.38 3.39
C SER A 235 42.35 7.42 2.30
N ASP A 236 43.20 8.45 2.23
CA ASP A 236 43.14 9.50 1.20
C ASP A 236 43.20 8.92 -0.22
N GLU A 237 43.90 7.79 -0.41
CA GLU A 237 43.94 7.08 -1.70
C GLU A 237 42.57 6.51 -2.07
N THR A 238 41.89 5.87 -1.11
CA THR A 238 40.53 5.35 -1.28
C THR A 238 39.55 6.47 -1.59
N GLU A 239 39.62 7.60 -0.87
CA GLU A 239 38.74 8.76 -1.11
C GLU A 239 38.94 9.32 -2.52
N ASN A 240 40.19 9.48 -2.97
CA ASN A 240 40.51 9.95 -4.31
C ASN A 240 40.01 9.00 -5.41
N ILE A 241 40.17 7.69 -5.22
CA ILE A 241 39.66 6.68 -6.17
C ILE A 241 38.13 6.76 -6.23
N LEU A 242 37.45 6.80 -5.09
CA LEU A 242 35.99 6.90 -5.03
C LEU A 242 35.48 8.21 -5.64
N TYR A 243 36.19 9.33 -5.49
CA TYR A 243 35.85 10.59 -6.13
C TYR A 243 35.84 10.46 -7.66
N TRP A 244 36.92 9.93 -8.25
CA TRP A 244 37.02 9.75 -9.70
C TRP A 244 35.99 8.76 -10.24
N VAL A 245 35.74 7.67 -9.53
CA VAL A 245 34.71 6.71 -9.88
C VAL A 245 33.32 7.37 -9.87
N ASN A 246 33.00 8.16 -8.84
CA ASN A 246 31.75 8.90 -8.76
C ASN A 246 31.61 9.95 -9.87
N PHE A 247 32.71 10.61 -10.26
CA PHE A 247 32.75 11.53 -11.40
C PHE A 247 32.38 10.82 -12.71
N VAL A 248 32.95 9.64 -12.96
CA VAL A 248 32.61 8.83 -14.16
C VAL A 248 31.13 8.50 -14.21
N PHE A 249 30.51 8.12 -13.08
CA PHE A 249 29.07 7.86 -13.03
C PHE A 249 28.23 9.11 -13.34
N ILE A 250 28.63 10.28 -12.82
CA ILE A 250 27.93 11.54 -13.12
C ILE A 250 27.97 11.85 -14.62
N VAL A 251 29.13 11.68 -15.24
CA VAL A 251 29.29 11.87 -16.69
C VAL A 251 28.42 10.88 -17.47
N ALA A 252 28.37 9.62 -17.06
CA ALA A 252 27.53 8.60 -17.69
C ALA A 252 26.03 8.96 -17.62
N PHE A 253 25.51 9.33 -16.45
CA PHE A 253 24.10 9.73 -16.28
C PHE A 253 23.77 11.07 -16.95
N THR A 254 24.72 12.00 -17.01
CA THR A 254 24.54 13.25 -17.76
C THR A 254 24.47 12.97 -19.26
N THR A 255 25.28 12.04 -19.76
CA THR A 255 25.25 11.61 -21.16
C THR A 255 23.91 10.95 -21.50
N GLU A 256 23.42 10.06 -20.64
CA GLU A 256 22.08 9.46 -20.77
C GLU A 256 20.99 10.54 -20.88
N PHE A 257 20.99 11.51 -19.96
CA PHE A 257 20.05 12.63 -19.97
C PHE A 257 20.09 13.42 -21.29
N VAL A 258 21.28 13.83 -21.73
CA VAL A 258 21.46 14.60 -22.96
C VAL A 258 20.99 13.81 -24.19
N LEU A 259 21.31 12.51 -24.26
CA LEU A 259 20.85 11.64 -25.35
C LEU A 259 19.32 11.51 -25.38
N LYS A 260 18.68 11.26 -24.23
CA LYS A 260 17.22 11.17 -24.13
C LYS A 260 16.54 12.50 -24.45
N LEU A 261 17.08 13.63 -24.00
CA LEU A 261 16.57 14.95 -24.32
C LEU A 261 16.67 15.26 -25.81
N PHE A 262 17.79 14.90 -26.45
CA PHE A 262 17.99 15.09 -27.88
C PHE A 262 17.06 14.21 -28.73
N ALA A 263 16.84 12.95 -28.31
CA ALA A 263 15.93 12.02 -28.98
C ALA A 263 14.45 12.43 -28.84
N LEU A 264 13.99 12.67 -27.60
CA LEU A 264 12.57 12.81 -27.26
C LEU A 264 12.08 14.27 -27.26
N ARG A 265 12.98 15.26 -27.25
CA ARG A 265 12.65 16.70 -27.29
C ARG A 265 11.72 17.10 -26.13
N HIS A 266 10.56 17.68 -26.43
CA HIS A 266 9.57 18.10 -25.44
C HIS A 266 8.80 16.92 -24.81
N TYR A 267 8.69 15.79 -25.52
CA TYR A 267 8.08 14.56 -25.00
C TYR A 267 8.90 13.94 -23.86
N TYR A 268 10.16 14.35 -23.70
CA TYR A 268 10.95 13.95 -22.54
C TYR A 268 10.28 14.36 -21.22
N PHE A 269 9.72 15.57 -21.15
CA PHE A 269 9.13 16.16 -19.95
C PHE A 269 7.68 15.72 -19.69
N THR A 270 7.07 14.93 -20.57
CA THR A 270 5.72 14.38 -20.31
C THR A 270 5.78 13.14 -19.41
N ILE A 271 6.95 12.49 -19.32
CA ILE A 271 7.16 11.26 -18.52
C ILE A 271 7.71 11.63 -17.15
N GLY A 272 6.95 11.37 -16.08
CA GLY A 272 7.33 11.73 -14.70
C GLY A 272 8.67 11.14 -14.24
N TRP A 273 8.99 9.90 -14.62
CA TRP A 273 10.27 9.26 -14.32
C TRP A 273 11.47 9.97 -14.96
N ASN A 274 11.31 10.51 -16.17
CA ASN A 274 12.36 11.28 -16.83
C ASN A 274 12.59 12.63 -16.12
N ILE A 275 11.53 13.28 -15.61
CA ILE A 275 11.66 14.50 -14.79
C ILE A 275 12.46 14.19 -13.52
N PHE A 276 12.12 13.10 -12.83
CA PHE A 276 12.86 12.64 -11.66
C PHE A 276 14.34 12.39 -11.98
N ASP A 277 14.63 11.73 -13.10
CA ASP A 277 16.01 11.48 -13.54
C ASP A 277 16.79 12.78 -13.73
N VAL A 278 16.21 13.81 -14.36
CA VAL A 278 16.85 15.13 -14.53
C VAL A 278 17.11 15.81 -13.21
N VAL A 279 16.15 15.81 -12.29
CA VAL A 279 16.32 16.42 -10.97
C VAL A 279 17.52 15.78 -10.26
N VAL A 280 17.63 14.46 -10.31
CA VAL A 280 18.76 13.73 -9.71
C VAL A 280 20.10 14.05 -10.39
N VAL A 281 20.14 14.18 -11.72
CA VAL A 281 21.37 14.58 -12.44
C VAL A 281 21.77 16.02 -12.07
N ILE A 282 20.82 16.96 -12.06
CA ILE A 282 21.09 18.35 -11.70
C ILE A 282 21.60 18.45 -10.27
N LEU A 283 20.93 17.81 -9.29
CA LEU A 283 21.39 17.80 -7.90
C LEU A 283 22.78 17.19 -7.74
N SER A 284 23.12 16.20 -8.58
CA SER A 284 24.44 15.57 -8.59
C SER A 284 25.54 16.49 -9.12
N ILE A 285 25.26 17.21 -10.20
CA ILE A 285 26.18 18.19 -10.79
C ILE A 285 26.36 19.35 -9.81
N VAL A 286 25.26 19.88 -9.27
CA VAL A 286 25.28 20.92 -8.25
C VAL A 286 26.11 20.45 -7.07
N GLY A 287 25.87 19.26 -6.51
CA GLY A 287 26.62 18.78 -5.34
C GLY A 287 28.13 18.68 -5.56
N MET A 288 28.57 18.37 -6.78
CA MET A 288 29.98 18.35 -7.15
C MET A 288 30.57 19.76 -7.26
N PHE A 289 29.94 20.66 -8.03
CA PHE A 289 30.46 22.02 -8.21
C PHE A 289 30.30 22.91 -6.96
N LEU A 290 29.27 22.66 -6.15
CA LEU A 290 29.08 23.35 -4.87
C LEU A 290 30.11 22.90 -3.85
N ALA A 291 30.68 21.68 -3.94
CA ALA A 291 31.71 21.22 -3.01
C ALA A 291 32.91 22.17 -3.02
N ASP A 292 33.44 22.45 -4.21
CA ASP A 292 34.61 23.32 -4.42
C ASP A 292 34.35 24.78 -4.00
N ILE A 293 33.09 25.24 -4.11
CA ILE A 293 32.69 26.60 -3.75
C ILE A 293 32.42 26.71 -2.25
N ILE A 294 31.77 25.72 -1.64
CA ILE A 294 31.37 25.72 -0.23
C ILE A 294 32.59 25.51 0.66
N GLU A 295 33.54 24.65 0.30
CA GLU A 295 34.81 24.50 1.03
C GLU A 295 35.54 25.85 1.16
N LYS A 296 35.35 26.75 0.19
CA LYS A 296 35.94 28.07 0.16
C LYS A 296 35.12 29.17 0.87
N TYR A 297 33.80 29.00 1.04
CA TYR A 297 32.91 30.09 1.48
C TYR A 297 31.91 29.75 2.61
N PHE A 298 31.66 28.47 2.95
CA PHE A 298 30.61 28.06 3.90
C PHE A 298 31.15 27.05 4.94
N VAL A 299 30.99 27.39 6.22
CA VAL A 299 31.69 26.75 7.36
C VAL A 299 30.97 25.51 7.93
N SER A 300 29.77 25.12 7.44
CA SER A 300 29.06 23.97 8.01
C SER A 300 29.28 22.65 7.22
N PRO A 301 30.13 21.72 7.71
CA PRO A 301 30.33 20.41 7.07
C PRO A 301 29.06 19.54 7.07
N THR A 302 28.04 19.90 7.85
CA THR A 302 26.76 19.18 7.92
C THR A 302 25.91 19.35 6.66
N LEU A 303 25.87 20.55 6.08
CA LEU A 303 25.07 20.83 4.88
C LEU A 303 25.65 20.09 3.66
N PHE A 304 26.97 19.94 3.62
CA PHE A 304 27.68 19.12 2.66
C PHE A 304 27.34 17.64 2.76
N ARG A 305 27.26 17.08 3.98
CA ARG A 305 26.80 15.69 4.20
C ARG A 305 25.39 15.48 3.66
N VAL A 306 24.49 16.45 3.82
CA VAL A 306 23.10 16.38 3.30
C VAL A 306 23.06 16.45 1.78
N ILE A 307 23.84 17.33 1.14
CA ILE A 307 23.91 17.40 -0.33
C ILE A 307 24.49 16.11 -0.90
N ARG A 308 25.49 15.51 -0.23
CA ARG A 308 26.01 14.17 -0.56
C ARG A 308 24.95 13.07 -0.43
N LEU A 309 23.82 13.24 0.29
CA LEU A 309 22.72 12.26 0.29
C LEU A 309 21.89 12.31 -0.99
N ALA A 310 21.89 13.42 -1.75
CA ALA A 310 21.09 13.53 -2.97
C ALA A 310 21.48 12.49 -4.04
N ARG A 311 22.73 11.98 -4.01
CA ARG A 311 23.19 10.88 -4.89
C ARG A 311 22.46 9.56 -4.65
N ILE A 312 21.91 9.34 -3.44
CA ILE A 312 21.05 8.17 -3.12
C ILE A 312 19.79 8.17 -3.99
N GLY A 313 19.30 9.35 -4.41
CA GLY A 313 18.16 9.48 -5.32
C GLY A 313 18.33 8.71 -6.63
N ARG A 314 19.56 8.43 -7.08
CA ARG A 314 19.83 7.61 -8.27
C ARG A 314 19.40 6.15 -8.08
N ILE A 315 19.49 5.62 -6.87
CA ILE A 315 19.10 4.24 -6.55
C ILE A 315 17.58 4.07 -6.69
N LEU A 316 16.81 5.12 -6.38
CA LEU A 316 15.34 5.12 -6.55
C LEU A 316 14.92 4.92 -8.02
N ARG A 317 15.80 5.13 -9.00
CA ARG A 317 15.53 4.82 -10.41
C ARG A 317 15.30 3.33 -10.66
N LEU A 318 15.83 2.44 -9.80
CA LEU A 318 15.58 0.99 -9.88
C LEU A 318 14.09 0.67 -9.70
N ILE A 319 13.33 1.51 -9.01
CA ILE A 319 11.88 1.36 -8.81
C ILE A 319 11.15 1.37 -10.16
N LYS A 320 11.65 2.12 -11.16
CA LYS A 320 11.06 2.18 -12.51
C LYS A 320 10.93 0.79 -13.15
N GLY A 321 11.95 -0.07 -12.97
CA GLY A 321 11.98 -1.41 -13.56
C GLY A 321 11.30 -2.49 -12.70
N ALA A 322 11.07 -2.22 -11.41
CA ALA A 322 10.56 -3.19 -10.46
C ALA A 322 9.04 -3.05 -10.28
N LYS A 323 8.26 -3.70 -11.17
CA LYS A 323 6.79 -3.68 -11.16
C LYS A 323 6.18 -3.95 -9.78
N GLY A 324 6.64 -4.99 -9.07
CA GLY A 324 6.13 -5.32 -7.74
C GLY A 324 6.39 -4.24 -6.68
N ILE A 325 7.56 -3.60 -6.71
CA ILE A 325 7.88 -2.48 -5.79
C ILE A 325 7.02 -1.26 -6.12
N ARG A 326 6.80 -0.98 -7.42
CA ARG A 326 5.94 0.12 -7.88
C ARG A 326 4.51 -0.03 -7.38
N THR A 327 3.95 -1.23 -7.47
CA THR A 327 2.62 -1.56 -6.93
C THR A 327 2.55 -1.31 -5.43
N LEU A 328 3.51 -1.81 -4.65
CA LEU A 328 3.55 -1.60 -3.20
C LEU A 328 3.68 -0.12 -2.82
N LEU A 329 4.52 0.64 -3.52
CA LEU A 329 4.69 2.08 -3.30
C LEU A 329 3.45 2.88 -3.70
N PHE A 330 2.76 2.46 -4.76
CA PHE A 330 1.50 3.08 -5.16
C PHE A 330 0.41 2.86 -4.11
N ALA A 331 0.26 1.62 -3.62
CA ALA A 331 -0.65 1.30 -2.52
C ALA A 331 -0.34 2.13 -1.26
N LEU A 332 0.95 2.23 -0.89
CA LEU A 332 1.40 3.08 0.20
C LEU A 332 1.03 4.56 -0.04
N MET A 333 1.29 5.10 -1.24
CA MET A 333 0.98 6.48 -1.59
C MET A 333 -0.52 6.77 -1.52
N MET A 334 -1.37 5.83 -1.93
CA MET A 334 -2.82 5.94 -1.82
C MET A 334 -3.29 5.96 -0.35
N SER A 335 -2.57 5.29 0.55
CA SER A 335 -2.85 5.30 2.00
C SER A 335 -2.32 6.56 2.74
N LEU A 336 -1.38 7.31 2.14
CA LEU A 336 -0.75 8.48 2.79
C LEU A 336 -1.75 9.56 3.26
N PRO A 337 -2.80 9.93 2.51
CA PRO A 337 -3.77 10.93 2.99
C PRO A 337 -4.49 10.51 4.27
N ALA A 338 -4.82 9.23 4.42
CA ALA A 338 -5.41 8.69 5.64
C ALA A 338 -4.38 8.69 6.79
N LEU A 339 -3.14 8.28 6.50
CA LEU A 339 -2.03 8.29 7.45
C LEU A 339 -1.74 9.69 8.00
N PHE A 340 -1.71 10.71 7.14
CA PHE A 340 -1.50 12.09 7.55
C PHE A 340 -2.57 12.57 8.53
N ASN A 341 -3.83 12.16 8.34
CA ASN A 341 -4.92 12.51 9.26
C ASN A 341 -4.76 11.87 10.65
N ILE A 342 -4.27 10.63 10.71
CA ILE A 342 -4.01 9.93 11.98
C ILE A 342 -2.75 10.50 12.64
N GLY A 343 -1.70 10.77 11.87
CA GLY A 343 -0.47 11.41 12.34
C GLY A 343 -0.72 12.80 12.93
N LEU A 344 -1.62 13.59 12.34
CA LEU A 344 -2.02 14.90 12.88
C LEU A 344 -2.76 14.73 14.23
N LEU A 345 -3.61 13.72 14.37
CA LEU A 345 -4.27 13.42 15.65
C LEU A 345 -3.24 13.01 16.71
N LEU A 346 -2.28 12.14 16.37
CA LEU A 346 -1.19 11.74 17.24
C LEU A 346 -0.35 12.95 17.67
N PHE A 347 -0.03 13.84 16.71
CA PHE A 347 0.70 15.08 16.99
C PHE A 347 -0.08 16.01 17.94
N LEU A 348 -1.40 16.13 17.78
CA LEU A 348 -2.24 16.90 18.71
C LEU A 348 -2.20 16.31 20.13
N VAL A 349 -2.28 14.98 20.27
CA VAL A 349 -2.18 14.33 21.57
C VAL A 349 -0.79 14.55 22.18
N MET A 350 0.28 14.38 21.41
CA MET A 350 1.65 14.69 21.86
C MET A 350 1.78 16.14 22.31
N PHE A 351 1.20 17.08 21.59
CA PHE A 351 1.21 18.50 21.93
C PHE A 351 0.52 18.79 23.29
N ILE A 352 -0.63 18.17 23.54
CA ILE A 352 -1.37 18.35 24.81
C ILE A 352 -0.55 17.78 25.98
N PHE A 353 -0.01 16.56 25.81
CA PHE A 353 0.78 15.91 26.84
C PHE A 353 2.15 16.58 27.04
N SER A 354 2.74 17.23 26.03
CA SER A 354 4.02 17.91 26.19
C SER A 354 3.89 19.15 27.05
N ILE A 355 2.81 19.92 26.89
CA ILE A 355 2.50 21.06 27.75
C ILE A 355 2.24 20.59 29.18
N PHE A 356 1.47 19.51 29.35
CA PHE A 356 1.19 18.96 30.68
C PHE A 356 2.47 18.41 31.35
N GLY A 357 3.31 17.69 30.60
CA GLY A 357 4.59 17.17 31.08
C GLY A 357 5.54 18.30 31.48
N MET A 358 5.65 19.33 30.65
CA MET A 358 6.49 20.50 30.95
C MET A 358 6.05 21.24 32.22
N SER A 359 4.74 21.39 32.42
CA SER A 359 4.22 22.06 33.61
C SER A 359 4.36 21.26 34.91
N ASN A 360 4.42 19.93 34.85
CA ASN A 360 4.42 19.07 36.05
C ASN A 360 5.78 18.44 36.35
N PHE A 361 6.60 18.17 35.33
CA PHE A 361 7.84 17.39 35.45
C PHE A 361 9.10 18.17 35.05
N GLY A 362 8.99 19.46 34.75
CA GLY A 362 10.12 20.27 34.29
C GLY A 362 11.25 20.49 35.29
N TYR A 363 11.04 20.23 36.59
CA TYR A 363 12.05 20.38 37.64
C TYR A 363 12.40 19.06 38.34
N VAL A 364 11.93 17.92 37.82
CA VAL A 364 12.19 16.62 38.46
C VAL A 364 13.68 16.31 38.38
N LYS A 365 14.24 15.82 39.48
CA LYS A 365 15.64 15.40 39.58
C LYS A 365 16.03 14.48 38.43
N HIS A 366 17.15 14.79 37.77
CA HIS A 366 17.72 13.94 36.74
C HIS A 366 18.07 12.55 37.29
N GLY A 367 17.85 11.52 36.47
CA GLY A 367 18.01 10.12 36.85
C GLY A 367 17.95 9.20 35.63
N ALA A 368 17.59 7.93 35.84
CA ALA A 368 17.73 6.84 34.85
C ALA A 368 17.37 7.19 33.40
N GLY A 369 16.27 7.90 33.14
CA GLY A 369 15.86 8.31 31.79
C GLY A 369 15.63 9.81 31.61
N ILE A 370 15.88 10.62 32.64
CA ILE A 370 15.76 12.09 32.57
C ILE A 370 17.15 12.68 32.73
N ASP A 371 17.69 13.25 31.66
CA ASP A 371 19.04 13.85 31.63
C ASP A 371 18.99 15.31 31.12
N ASP A 372 20.14 15.87 30.75
CA ASP A 372 20.27 17.24 30.25
C ASP A 372 19.64 17.45 28.85
N MET A 373 19.43 16.37 28.10
CA MET A 373 18.89 16.41 26.73
C MET A 373 17.44 15.89 26.64
N TYR A 374 17.14 14.79 27.32
CA TYR A 374 15.87 14.10 27.39
C TYR A 374 15.17 14.44 28.72
N ASN A 375 14.49 15.58 28.74
CA ASN A 375 13.75 16.05 29.91
C ASN A 375 12.44 16.76 29.55
N PHE A 376 11.75 17.24 30.58
CA PHE A 376 10.49 17.99 30.45
C PHE A 376 10.69 19.50 30.73
N GLU A 377 11.91 20.03 30.66
CA GLU A 377 12.18 21.45 30.95
C GLU A 377 11.61 22.38 29.88
N THR A 378 11.73 21.96 28.62
CA THR A 378 11.27 22.73 27.47
C THR A 378 10.23 21.96 26.65
N PHE A 379 9.44 22.70 25.86
CA PHE A 379 8.47 22.10 24.96
C PHE A 379 9.12 21.17 23.92
N GLY A 380 10.30 21.53 23.40
CA GLY A 380 11.03 20.72 22.42
C GLY A 380 11.50 19.39 22.99
N ASN A 381 12.14 19.42 24.16
CA ASN A 381 12.61 18.21 24.84
C ASN A 381 11.43 17.31 25.24
N SER A 382 10.36 17.90 25.77
CA SER A 382 9.11 17.20 26.09
C SER A 382 8.52 16.49 24.87
N MET A 383 8.56 17.13 23.69
CA MET A 383 8.06 16.53 22.45
C MET A 383 8.90 15.33 22.01
N ILE A 384 10.23 15.39 22.17
CA ILE A 384 11.14 14.27 21.86
C ILE A 384 10.87 13.10 22.80
N CYS A 385 10.73 13.35 24.11
CA CYS A 385 10.41 12.33 25.11
C CYS A 385 9.07 11.64 24.78
N LEU A 386 8.03 12.42 24.44
CA LEU A 386 6.73 11.87 24.05
C LEU A 386 6.77 11.08 22.74
N PHE A 387 7.55 11.55 21.76
CA PHE A 387 7.76 10.80 20.53
C PHE A 387 8.42 9.43 20.82
N MET A 388 9.40 9.38 21.73
CA MET A 388 10.02 8.12 22.17
C MET A 388 9.00 7.19 22.84
N ILE A 389 8.20 7.69 23.78
CA ILE A 389 7.21 6.86 24.49
C ILE A 389 5.96 6.54 23.65
N THR A 390 5.79 7.14 22.46
CA THR A 390 4.71 6.76 21.51
C THR A 390 4.84 5.29 21.09
N THR A 391 6.07 4.80 20.96
CA THR A 391 6.36 3.37 20.69
C THR A 391 6.51 2.56 21.97
N SER A 392 6.06 3.10 23.11
CA SER A 392 6.29 2.61 24.48
C SER A 392 7.77 2.34 24.80
N ALA A 393 8.73 2.97 24.12
CA ALA A 393 10.14 2.77 24.43
C ALA A 393 10.56 3.66 25.61
N GLY A 394 11.26 3.07 26.59
CA GLY A 394 11.92 3.81 27.69
C GLY A 394 11.00 4.58 28.64
N TRP A 395 9.70 4.29 28.66
CA TRP A 395 8.75 4.99 29.54
C TRP A 395 8.99 4.68 31.03
N ASP A 396 9.52 3.50 31.32
CA ASP A 396 9.96 3.04 32.63
C ASP A 396 11.09 3.93 33.18
N GLY A 397 12.11 4.21 32.36
CA GLY A 397 13.23 5.09 32.73
C GLY A 397 12.79 6.53 33.01
N LEU A 398 11.81 7.05 32.25
CA LEU A 398 11.24 8.38 32.47
C LEU A 398 10.34 8.44 33.72
N LEU A 399 9.65 7.35 34.06
CA LEU A 399 8.78 7.30 35.23
C LEU A 399 9.57 7.18 36.54
N LEU A 400 10.69 6.45 36.57
CA LEU A 400 11.45 6.15 37.78
C LEU A 400 11.89 7.38 38.61
N PRO A 401 12.39 8.48 38.02
CA PRO A 401 12.71 9.70 38.76
C PRO A 401 11.47 10.44 39.29
N ILE A 402 10.34 10.32 38.59
CA ILE A 402 9.07 10.97 38.96
C ILE A 402 8.41 10.28 40.16
N LEU A 403 8.74 9.02 40.41
CA LEU A 403 8.29 8.26 41.58
C LEU A 403 9.12 8.53 42.85
N ASN A 404 10.16 9.37 42.78
CA ASN A 404 11.00 9.68 43.95
C ASN A 404 10.22 10.40 45.04
N TYR A 405 10.47 10.00 46.29
CA TYR A 405 10.03 10.68 47.50
C TYR A 405 11.24 10.99 48.40
N PRO A 406 11.14 11.95 49.33
CA PRO A 406 12.23 12.22 50.27
C PRO A 406 12.59 10.95 51.05
N PRO A 407 13.87 10.55 51.16
CA PRO A 407 15.09 11.34 50.95
C PRO A 407 15.75 11.27 49.54
N ASP A 408 15.15 10.60 48.54
CA ASP A 408 15.76 10.46 47.21
C ASP A 408 15.69 11.77 46.37
N CYS A 409 14.82 12.70 46.78
CA CYS A 409 14.64 14.04 46.24
C CYS A 409 14.56 15.07 47.38
N ASP A 410 14.84 16.34 47.06
CA ASP A 410 14.78 17.48 47.97
C ASP A 410 13.60 18.39 47.63
N PRO A 411 12.57 18.47 48.49
CA PRO A 411 11.41 19.35 48.27
C PRO A 411 11.71 20.84 48.46
N LEU A 412 12.86 21.18 49.06
CA LEU A 412 13.26 22.56 49.39
C LEU A 412 14.34 23.11 48.46
N LEU A 413 14.77 22.36 47.45
CA LEU A 413 15.79 22.80 46.51
C LEU A 413 15.34 24.09 45.79
N GLU A 414 16.12 25.16 45.92
CA GLU A 414 15.84 26.41 45.21
C GLU A 414 16.24 26.29 43.73
N ASN A 415 15.26 26.39 42.83
CA ASN A 415 15.49 26.40 41.39
C ASN A 415 15.75 27.85 40.92
N PRO A 416 16.98 28.19 40.48
CA PRO A 416 17.31 29.57 40.13
C PRO A 416 16.46 30.07 38.95
N GLY A 417 15.68 31.12 39.18
CA GLY A 417 14.82 31.74 38.16
C GLY A 417 13.40 31.18 38.07
N ALA A 418 13.00 30.23 38.93
CA ALA A 418 11.64 29.71 39.01
C ALA A 418 11.01 30.01 40.39
N PRO A 419 9.68 30.26 40.46
CA PRO A 419 8.98 30.46 41.73
C PRO A 419 8.77 29.16 42.52
N ASN A 420 8.95 28.00 41.89
CA ASN A 420 8.71 26.69 42.49
C ASN A 420 10.00 26.12 43.05
N THR A 421 9.95 25.70 44.32
CA THR A 421 11.04 24.97 45.00
C THR A 421 10.82 23.47 44.93
N GLY A 422 11.91 22.72 44.91
CA GLY A 422 11.94 21.27 44.99
C GLY A 422 12.16 20.57 43.66
N ASP A 423 12.77 19.39 43.72
CA ASP A 423 13.05 18.50 42.59
C ASP A 423 12.30 17.15 42.65
N CYS A 424 11.36 17.04 43.61
CA CYS A 424 10.53 15.86 43.81
C CYS A 424 9.40 15.79 42.77
N GLY A 425 9.21 14.59 42.19
CA GLY A 425 8.06 14.28 41.35
C GLY A 425 6.78 14.04 42.17
N ASN A 426 5.65 13.96 41.46
CA ASN A 426 4.38 13.53 42.05
C ASN A 426 4.03 12.13 41.53
N PRO A 427 4.16 11.07 42.36
CA PRO A 427 3.95 9.69 41.91
C PRO A 427 2.57 9.43 41.31
N SER A 428 1.51 9.96 41.92
CA SER A 428 0.13 9.75 41.45
C SER A 428 -0.12 10.39 40.08
N VAL A 429 0.35 11.62 39.89
CA VAL A 429 0.23 12.34 38.61
C VAL A 429 1.12 11.70 37.54
N GLY A 430 2.34 11.28 37.92
CA GLY A 430 3.27 10.56 37.05
C GLY A 430 2.68 9.26 36.52
N ILE A 431 2.21 8.38 37.41
CA ILE A 431 1.59 7.10 37.01
C ILE A 431 0.40 7.36 36.08
N PHE A 432 -0.49 8.28 36.43
CA PHE A 432 -1.64 8.60 35.58
C PHE A 432 -1.22 9.11 34.20
N PHE A 433 -0.25 10.02 34.14
CA PHE A 433 0.25 10.61 32.91
C PHE A 433 0.81 9.56 31.95
N PHE A 434 1.76 8.73 32.41
CA PHE A 434 2.41 7.73 31.55
C PHE A 434 1.44 6.61 31.16
N VAL A 435 0.64 6.09 32.10
CA VAL A 435 -0.31 5.00 31.81
C VAL A 435 -1.38 5.47 30.83
N MET A 436 -1.96 6.67 31.03
CA MET A 436 -2.94 7.21 30.09
C MET A 436 -2.32 7.47 28.72
N TYR A 437 -1.12 8.04 28.68
CA TYR A 437 -0.44 8.29 27.42
C TYR A 437 -0.17 7.00 26.64
N ILE A 438 0.34 5.94 27.29
CA ILE A 438 0.62 4.64 26.67
C ILE A 438 -0.66 4.01 26.11
N ILE A 439 -1.77 4.06 26.85
CA ILE A 439 -3.04 3.50 26.37
C ILE A 439 -3.55 4.27 25.16
N VAL A 440 -3.53 5.61 25.21
CA VAL A 440 -4.01 6.47 24.11
C VAL A 440 -3.10 6.36 22.88
N SER A 441 -1.78 6.40 23.05
CA SER A 441 -0.83 6.29 21.94
C SER A 441 -0.90 4.91 21.28
N PHE A 442 -0.96 3.84 22.08
CA PHE A 442 -1.14 2.47 21.58
C PHE A 442 -2.43 2.33 20.77
N LEU A 443 -3.55 2.86 21.27
CA LEU A 443 -4.82 2.88 20.54
C LEU A 443 -4.71 3.59 19.19
N ILE A 444 -4.05 4.76 19.14
CA ILE A 444 -3.90 5.52 17.90
C ILE A 444 -2.97 4.79 16.92
N VAL A 445 -1.83 4.28 17.38
CA VAL A 445 -0.83 3.58 16.55
C VAL A 445 -1.39 2.26 16.01
N VAL A 446 -2.10 1.48 16.81
CA VAL A 446 -2.75 0.24 16.35
C VAL A 446 -3.80 0.54 15.28
N ASN A 447 -4.61 1.59 15.47
CA ASN A 447 -5.59 2.00 14.45
C ASN A 447 -4.90 2.49 13.16
N MET A 448 -3.75 3.16 13.27
CA MET A 448 -2.92 3.54 12.12
C MET A 448 -2.45 2.31 11.34
N TYR A 449 -1.91 1.31 12.06
CA TYR A 449 -1.37 0.09 11.46
C TYR A 449 -2.47 -0.75 10.78
N ILE A 450 -3.62 -0.93 11.46
CA ILE A 450 -4.76 -1.65 10.92
C ILE A 450 -5.30 -0.94 9.66
N ALA A 451 -5.41 0.39 9.68
CA ALA A 451 -5.84 1.14 8.50
C ALA A 451 -4.89 0.92 7.31
N ILE A 452 -3.57 1.01 7.52
CA ILE A 452 -2.56 0.79 6.46
C ILE A 452 -2.63 -0.64 5.93
N ILE A 453 -2.67 -1.65 6.81
CA ILE A 453 -2.72 -3.05 6.38
C ILE A 453 -4.00 -3.35 5.63
N LEU A 454 -5.16 -2.91 6.13
CA LEU A 454 -6.43 -3.16 5.45
C LEU A 454 -6.52 -2.43 4.11
N GLU A 455 -5.96 -1.22 4.00
CA GLU A 455 -5.88 -0.51 2.71
C GLU A 455 -4.97 -1.28 1.73
N ASN A 456 -3.75 -1.62 2.16
CA ASN A 456 -2.79 -2.35 1.32
C ASN A 456 -3.30 -3.75 0.93
N PHE A 457 -3.93 -4.48 1.86
CA PHE A 457 -4.51 -5.78 1.59
C PHE A 457 -5.74 -5.65 0.69
N SER A 458 -6.56 -4.61 0.84
CA SER A 458 -7.68 -4.34 -0.06
C SER A 458 -7.19 -4.08 -1.49
N VAL A 459 -6.15 -3.25 -1.65
CA VAL A 459 -5.56 -2.95 -2.97
C VAL A 459 -4.93 -4.20 -3.58
N ALA A 460 -4.14 -4.95 -2.81
CA ALA A 460 -3.53 -6.20 -3.28
C ALA A 460 -4.59 -7.27 -3.62
N THR A 461 -5.69 -7.33 -2.87
CA THR A 461 -6.81 -8.24 -3.17
C THR A 461 -7.56 -7.79 -4.40
N GLU A 462 -7.82 -6.49 -4.58
CA GLU A 462 -8.45 -5.96 -5.79
C GLU A 462 -7.59 -6.23 -7.03
N GLU A 463 -6.28 -5.99 -6.98
CA GLU A 463 -5.39 -6.28 -8.12
C GLU A 463 -5.25 -7.78 -8.43
N SER A 464 -5.35 -8.66 -7.44
CA SER A 464 -5.23 -10.12 -7.67
C SER A 464 -6.55 -10.81 -7.97
N ALA A 465 -7.68 -10.25 -7.51
CA ALA A 465 -9.01 -10.82 -7.69
C ALA A 465 -9.76 -10.22 -8.90
N ASP A 466 -9.27 -9.11 -9.46
CA ASP A 466 -9.76 -8.60 -10.75
C ASP A 466 -9.21 -9.49 -11.88
N PRO A 467 -10.08 -10.07 -12.74
CA PRO A 467 -9.64 -10.88 -13.88
C PRO A 467 -8.93 -10.06 -14.97
N LEU A 468 -8.99 -8.73 -14.90
CA LEU A 468 -8.30 -7.79 -15.78
C LEU A 468 -7.67 -6.68 -14.93
N SER A 469 -6.33 -6.60 -14.96
CA SER A 469 -5.54 -5.59 -14.23
C SER A 469 -5.35 -4.31 -15.04
N GLU A 470 -4.90 -3.23 -14.40
CA GLU A 470 -4.51 -2.01 -15.11
C GLU A 470 -3.37 -2.21 -16.10
N ASP A 471 -2.44 -3.11 -15.78
CA ASP A 471 -1.33 -3.41 -16.66
C ASP A 471 -1.81 -4.15 -17.92
N ASP A 472 -2.86 -4.98 -17.85
CA ASP A 472 -3.40 -5.65 -19.04
C ASP A 472 -3.93 -4.64 -20.06
N PHE A 473 -4.55 -3.56 -19.58
CA PHE A 473 -4.98 -2.45 -20.43
C PHE A 473 -3.79 -1.64 -20.98
N GLU A 474 -2.73 -1.45 -20.20
CA GLU A 474 -1.50 -0.81 -20.70
C GLU A 474 -0.83 -1.66 -21.78
N THR A 475 -0.63 -2.96 -21.54
CA THR A 475 -0.10 -3.90 -22.52
C THR A 475 -0.96 -3.93 -23.78
N PHE A 476 -2.29 -3.87 -23.67
CA PHE A 476 -3.20 -3.77 -24.81
C PHE A 476 -2.90 -2.51 -25.65
N TYR A 477 -2.77 -1.34 -25.03
CA TYR A 477 -2.48 -0.10 -25.73
C TYR A 477 -1.06 -0.06 -26.30
N GLU A 478 -0.06 -0.59 -25.61
CA GLU A 478 1.32 -0.72 -26.11
C GLU A 478 1.40 -1.59 -27.37
N ILE A 479 0.63 -2.68 -27.40
CA ILE A 479 0.52 -3.52 -28.59
C ILE A 479 -0.29 -2.80 -29.66
N TRP A 480 -1.37 -2.11 -29.31
CA TRP A 480 -2.18 -1.33 -30.25
C TRP A 480 -1.36 -0.28 -31.02
N GLU A 481 -0.47 0.43 -30.33
CA GLU A 481 0.43 1.43 -30.93
C GLU A 481 1.29 0.85 -32.06
N LYS A 482 1.67 -0.43 -31.99
CA LYS A 482 2.42 -1.11 -33.06
C LYS A 482 1.59 -1.33 -34.32
N PHE A 483 0.26 -1.42 -34.19
CA PHE A 483 -0.66 -1.66 -35.31
C PHE A 483 -1.33 -0.38 -35.84
N ASP A 484 -1.37 0.69 -35.04
CA ASP A 484 -1.91 2.02 -35.38
C ASP A 484 -0.90 3.15 -35.02
N PRO A 485 0.18 3.32 -35.82
CA PRO A 485 1.22 4.32 -35.53
C PRO A 485 0.74 5.78 -35.59
N ASP A 486 -0.33 6.04 -36.34
CA ASP A 486 -0.88 7.38 -36.52
C ASP A 486 -1.88 7.77 -35.42
N ALA A 487 -2.14 6.86 -34.46
CA ALA A 487 -3.16 6.99 -33.42
C ALA A 487 -4.54 7.37 -33.99
N SER A 488 -4.90 6.73 -35.11
CA SER A 488 -6.18 6.91 -35.77
C SER A 488 -7.35 6.32 -34.98
N GLN A 489 -7.06 5.45 -34.01
CA GLN A 489 -7.99 4.65 -33.22
C GLN A 489 -8.70 3.56 -34.04
N PHE A 490 -8.23 3.27 -35.26
CA PHE A 490 -8.80 2.26 -36.14
C PHE A 490 -7.75 1.28 -36.65
N ILE A 491 -8.13 0.01 -36.81
CA ILE A 491 -7.34 -0.98 -37.54
C ILE A 491 -8.18 -1.64 -38.64
N THR A 492 -7.52 -2.14 -39.68
CA THR A 492 -8.18 -2.91 -40.75
C THR A 492 -8.53 -4.31 -40.26
N TYR A 493 -9.70 -4.83 -40.65
CA TYR A 493 -10.21 -6.16 -40.28
C TYR A 493 -9.21 -7.30 -40.57
N SER A 494 -8.41 -7.18 -41.64
CA SER A 494 -7.37 -8.17 -41.98
C SER A 494 -6.28 -8.33 -40.92
N LYS A 495 -5.96 -7.25 -40.18
CA LYS A 495 -4.92 -7.25 -39.13
C LYS A 495 -5.44 -7.70 -37.77
N LEU A 496 -6.76 -7.78 -37.58
CA LEU A 496 -7.39 -8.11 -36.29
C LEU A 496 -6.94 -9.48 -35.76
N GLY A 497 -6.86 -10.48 -36.64
CA GLY A 497 -6.43 -11.83 -36.26
C GLY A 497 -4.95 -11.90 -35.84
N ASP A 498 -4.11 -11.04 -36.40
CA ASP A 498 -2.71 -10.92 -35.96
C ASP A 498 -2.65 -10.17 -34.62
N PHE A 499 -3.34 -9.05 -34.51
CA PHE A 499 -3.41 -8.24 -33.28
C PHE A 499 -3.86 -9.09 -32.08
N ALA A 500 -4.94 -9.88 -32.23
CA ALA A 500 -5.47 -10.70 -31.14
C ALA A 500 -4.52 -11.80 -30.66
N ASP A 501 -3.64 -12.30 -31.54
CA ASP A 501 -2.64 -13.33 -31.20
C ASP A 501 -1.38 -12.72 -30.53
N TYR A 502 -1.06 -11.46 -30.84
CA TYR A 502 0.05 -10.72 -30.25
C TYR A 502 -0.21 -10.26 -28.81
N LEU A 503 -1.48 -10.16 -28.40
CA LEU A 503 -1.86 -9.81 -27.03
C LEU A 503 -1.33 -10.85 -26.02
N GLU A 504 -1.11 -10.42 -24.79
CA GLU A 504 -0.74 -11.30 -23.68
C GLU A 504 -1.97 -11.87 -22.99
N HIS A 505 -1.81 -12.98 -22.25
CA HIS A 505 -2.90 -13.54 -21.43
C HIS A 505 -3.24 -12.53 -20.32
N PRO A 506 -4.53 -12.23 -20.03
CA PRO A 506 -5.77 -12.95 -20.40
C PRO A 506 -6.49 -12.49 -21.69
N LEU A 507 -6.05 -11.39 -22.32
CA LEU A 507 -6.70 -10.82 -23.51
C LEU A 507 -6.33 -11.53 -24.82
N ARG A 508 -5.30 -12.38 -24.82
CA ARG A 508 -4.85 -13.15 -25.99
C ARG A 508 -5.92 -14.07 -26.58
N VAL A 509 -6.05 -14.06 -27.90
CA VAL A 509 -6.84 -15.02 -28.69
C VAL A 509 -5.91 -15.76 -29.67
N PRO A 510 -5.42 -16.96 -29.33
CA PRO A 510 -4.43 -17.67 -30.12
C PRO A 510 -5.00 -18.13 -31.47
N LYS A 511 -4.15 -18.21 -32.49
CA LYS A 511 -4.57 -18.75 -33.78
C LYS A 511 -4.81 -20.27 -33.71
N PRO A 512 -5.86 -20.80 -34.37
CA PRO A 512 -6.80 -20.12 -35.27
C PRO A 512 -7.95 -19.40 -34.53
N ASN A 513 -7.97 -18.07 -34.63
CA ASN A 513 -8.90 -17.20 -33.89
C ASN A 513 -10.08 -16.66 -34.72
N THR A 514 -10.16 -17.02 -36.00
CA THR A 514 -11.12 -16.42 -36.94
C THR A 514 -12.57 -16.70 -36.57
N ILE A 515 -12.89 -17.88 -36.02
CA ILE A 515 -14.26 -18.24 -35.64
C ILE A 515 -14.70 -17.46 -34.41
N GLU A 516 -13.83 -17.38 -33.39
CA GLU A 516 -14.11 -16.62 -32.16
C GLU A 516 -14.27 -15.13 -32.46
N LEU A 517 -13.38 -14.53 -33.27
CA LEU A 517 -13.48 -13.10 -33.63
C LEU A 517 -14.73 -12.75 -34.43
N ILE A 518 -15.25 -13.70 -35.24
CA ILE A 518 -16.53 -13.51 -35.94
C ILE A 518 -17.70 -13.64 -34.97
N ALA A 519 -17.62 -14.53 -33.98
CA ALA A 519 -18.66 -14.73 -32.97
C ALA A 519 -18.80 -13.54 -32.01
N MET A 520 -17.75 -12.72 -31.85
CA MET A 520 -17.77 -11.49 -31.02
C MET A 520 -18.58 -10.32 -31.63
N ASP A 521 -19.03 -10.43 -32.89
CA ASP A 521 -19.92 -9.48 -33.58
C ASP A 521 -19.56 -7.99 -33.45
N MET A 522 -18.28 -7.66 -33.68
CA MET A 522 -17.80 -6.27 -33.57
C MET A 522 -18.34 -5.39 -34.71
N PRO A 523 -18.71 -4.12 -34.43
CA PRO A 523 -19.14 -3.17 -35.45
C PRO A 523 -17.99 -2.76 -36.37
N MET A 524 -18.27 -2.64 -37.67
CA MET A 524 -17.31 -2.22 -38.69
C MET A 524 -17.75 -0.93 -39.37
N VAL A 525 -16.78 -0.05 -39.54
CA VAL A 525 -16.89 1.26 -40.19
C VAL A 525 -16.46 1.15 -41.65
N SER A 526 -16.76 2.19 -42.45
CA SER A 526 -16.33 2.31 -43.85
C SER A 526 -14.84 1.97 -44.06
N GLY A 527 -14.60 1.09 -45.05
CA GLY A 527 -13.27 0.62 -45.43
C GLY A 527 -12.78 -0.62 -44.66
N ASP A 528 -13.68 -1.48 -44.16
CA ASP A 528 -13.36 -2.67 -43.36
C ASP A 528 -12.47 -2.33 -42.15
N ARG A 529 -12.81 -1.25 -41.44
CA ARG A 529 -12.08 -0.76 -40.26
C ARG A 529 -12.89 -0.97 -38.98
N ILE A 530 -12.19 -1.25 -37.88
CA ILE A 530 -12.77 -1.47 -36.55
C ILE A 530 -12.12 -0.49 -35.58
N HIS A 531 -12.90 0.06 -34.66
CA HIS A 531 -12.43 0.99 -33.66
C HIS A 531 -11.77 0.27 -32.47
N CYS A 532 -10.76 0.91 -31.88
CA CYS A 532 -10.01 0.40 -30.72
C CYS A 532 -10.90 0.04 -29.54
N LEU A 533 -11.87 0.91 -29.21
CA LEU A 533 -12.74 0.73 -28.06
C LEU A 533 -13.69 -0.46 -28.23
N ASP A 534 -14.14 -0.71 -29.46
CA ASP A 534 -15.04 -1.82 -29.77
C ASP A 534 -14.31 -3.18 -29.64
N ILE A 535 -13.04 -3.24 -30.07
CA ILE A 535 -12.20 -4.43 -29.89
C ILE A 535 -11.91 -4.67 -28.42
N LEU A 536 -11.51 -3.62 -27.69
CA LEU A 536 -11.19 -3.71 -26.28
C LEU A 536 -12.41 -4.13 -25.46
N PHE A 537 -13.59 -3.56 -25.77
CA PHE A 537 -14.86 -3.94 -25.15
C PHE A 537 -15.23 -5.40 -25.45
N ALA A 538 -15.10 -5.85 -26.69
CA ALA A 538 -15.38 -7.24 -27.07
C ALA A 538 -14.47 -8.23 -26.35
N PHE A 539 -13.18 -7.93 -26.21
CA PHE A 539 -12.23 -8.80 -25.53
C PHE A 539 -12.43 -8.78 -24.01
N THR A 540 -12.76 -7.61 -23.46
CA THR A 540 -13.14 -7.45 -22.04
C THR A 540 -14.40 -8.27 -21.74
N LYS A 541 -15.44 -8.17 -22.59
CA LYS A 541 -16.67 -8.97 -22.50
C LYS A 541 -16.40 -10.47 -22.56
N ARG A 542 -15.43 -10.91 -23.38
CA ARG A 542 -15.03 -12.32 -23.46
C ARG A 542 -14.44 -12.83 -22.15
N VAL A 543 -13.54 -12.06 -21.53
CA VAL A 543 -12.85 -12.46 -20.29
C VAL A 543 -13.79 -12.38 -19.09
N LEU A 544 -14.66 -11.37 -19.06
CA LEU A 544 -15.56 -11.07 -17.95
C LEU A 544 -16.90 -11.84 -18.02
N GLY A 545 -17.35 -12.26 -19.20
CA GLY A 545 -18.65 -12.91 -19.40
C GLY A 545 -19.78 -11.93 -19.77
N ASP A 546 -20.92 -12.48 -20.21
CA ASP A 546 -22.06 -11.71 -20.74
C ASP A 546 -23.10 -11.43 -19.64
N SER A 547 -23.00 -10.26 -18.99
CA SER A 547 -24.04 -9.74 -18.09
C SER A 547 -24.82 -8.63 -18.79
N GLY A 548 -26.16 -8.65 -18.76
CA GLY A 548 -27.01 -7.64 -19.40
C GLY A 548 -26.79 -6.19 -18.92
N GLU A 549 -26.11 -5.99 -17.78
CA GLU A 549 -25.67 -4.68 -17.28
C GLU A 549 -24.52 -4.05 -18.12
N LEU A 550 -23.76 -4.88 -18.83
CA LEU A 550 -22.62 -4.47 -19.65
C LEU A 550 -23.06 -3.63 -20.86
N ASP A 551 -24.23 -3.93 -21.42
CA ASP A 551 -24.80 -3.20 -22.56
C ASP A 551 -25.34 -1.82 -22.12
N MET A 552 -25.91 -1.70 -20.91
CA MET A 552 -26.33 -0.40 -20.35
C MET A 552 -25.15 0.53 -20.07
N LEU A 553 -24.03 -0.02 -19.60
CA LEU A 553 -22.78 0.72 -19.39
C LEU A 553 -22.09 1.07 -20.72
N ARG A 554 -22.17 0.20 -21.73
CA ARG A 554 -21.72 0.49 -23.09
C ARG A 554 -22.42 1.73 -23.63
N ASP A 555 -23.75 1.78 -23.51
CA ASP A 555 -24.56 2.91 -23.98
C ASP A 555 -24.15 4.22 -23.27
N GLN A 556 -23.82 4.19 -21.98
CA GLN A 556 -23.30 5.37 -21.25
C GLN A 556 -21.92 5.81 -21.74
N MET A 557 -21.01 4.87 -22.01
CA MET A 557 -19.67 5.19 -22.52
C MET A 557 -19.71 5.69 -23.95
N GLU A 558 -20.51 5.06 -24.81
CA GLU A 558 -20.77 5.52 -26.19
C GLU A 558 -21.34 6.93 -26.17
N GLN A 559 -22.32 7.23 -25.29
CA GLN A 559 -22.87 8.58 -25.15
C GLN A 559 -21.83 9.61 -24.70
N ARG A 560 -20.97 9.28 -23.72
CA ARG A 560 -19.87 10.16 -23.28
C ARG A 560 -18.85 10.38 -24.39
N PHE A 561 -18.57 9.35 -25.18
CA PHE A 561 -17.64 9.41 -26.31
C PHE A 561 -18.20 10.26 -27.46
N ILE A 562 -19.47 10.05 -27.82
CA ILE A 562 -20.20 10.85 -28.82
C ILE A 562 -20.29 12.32 -28.38
N ALA A 563 -20.43 12.59 -27.07
CA ALA A 563 -20.40 13.95 -26.53
C ALA A 563 -19.00 14.59 -26.60
N ALA A 564 -17.93 13.80 -26.53
CA ALA A 564 -16.55 14.26 -26.58
C ALA A 564 -16.00 14.42 -28.01
N ASN A 565 -16.61 13.80 -29.03
CA ASN A 565 -16.13 13.83 -30.41
C ASN A 565 -17.27 14.20 -31.40
N PRO A 566 -17.42 15.49 -31.76
CA PRO A 566 -18.58 15.99 -32.52
C PRO A 566 -18.69 15.52 -33.99
N SER A 567 -17.64 14.92 -34.56
CA SER A 567 -17.63 14.50 -35.97
C SER A 567 -18.33 13.13 -36.16
N LYS A 568 -19.66 13.15 -36.29
CA LYS A 568 -20.51 11.95 -36.45
C LYS A 568 -20.24 11.11 -37.71
N VAL A 569 -19.65 11.68 -38.77
CA VAL A 569 -19.63 11.08 -40.11
C VAL A 569 -18.68 9.87 -40.24
N SER A 570 -17.68 9.74 -39.34
CA SER A 570 -16.68 8.68 -39.42
C SER A 570 -16.95 7.47 -38.53
N TYR A 571 -17.99 7.46 -37.70
CA TYR A 571 -18.23 6.40 -36.71
C TYR A 571 -19.51 5.58 -36.97
N GLU A 572 -20.37 5.96 -37.91
CA GLU A 572 -21.60 5.19 -38.15
C GLU A 572 -21.27 3.77 -38.63
N PRO A 573 -21.62 2.73 -37.85
CA PRO A 573 -21.32 1.35 -38.21
C PRO A 573 -22.16 0.96 -39.43
N ILE A 574 -21.51 0.48 -40.48
CA ILE A 574 -22.17 0.12 -41.74
C ILE A 574 -22.56 -1.37 -41.71
N THR A 575 -21.73 -2.23 -41.12
CA THR A 575 -21.94 -3.69 -41.01
C THR A 575 -21.26 -4.25 -39.74
N THR A 576 -21.54 -5.49 -39.35
CA THR A 576 -20.84 -6.20 -38.26
C THR A 576 -19.99 -7.36 -38.80
N THR A 577 -19.01 -7.86 -38.04
CA THR A 577 -18.15 -8.98 -38.45
C THR A 577 -18.96 -10.23 -38.85
N LEU A 578 -20.04 -10.52 -38.14
CA LEU A 578 -20.94 -11.64 -38.42
C LEU A 578 -21.75 -11.41 -39.70
N ARG A 579 -22.31 -10.22 -39.86
CA ARG A 579 -23.06 -9.84 -41.07
C ARG A 579 -22.19 -9.87 -42.32
N ARG A 580 -20.94 -9.40 -42.24
CA ARG A 580 -19.98 -9.44 -43.35
C ARG A 580 -19.62 -10.86 -43.76
N LYS A 581 -19.51 -11.78 -42.79
CA LYS A 581 -19.30 -13.20 -43.08
C LYS A 581 -20.50 -13.79 -43.80
N GLN A 582 -21.72 -13.47 -43.36
CA GLN A 582 -22.94 -13.90 -44.04
C GLN A 582 -23.02 -13.34 -45.48
N GLU A 583 -22.61 -12.09 -45.70
CA GLU A 583 -22.52 -11.49 -47.04
C GLU A 583 -21.51 -12.21 -47.93
N ASP A 584 -20.32 -12.55 -47.43
CA ASP A 584 -19.30 -13.28 -48.20
C ASP A 584 -19.76 -14.71 -48.53
N VAL A 585 -20.38 -15.40 -47.57
CA VAL A 585 -20.96 -16.75 -47.80
C VAL A 585 -22.11 -16.67 -48.80
N SER A 586 -22.98 -15.66 -48.70
CA SER A 586 -24.07 -15.43 -49.64
C SER A 586 -23.53 -15.11 -51.04
N ALA A 587 -22.53 -14.24 -51.15
CA ALA A 587 -21.87 -13.92 -52.41
C ALA A 587 -21.21 -15.15 -53.03
N LYS A 588 -20.48 -15.97 -52.25
CA LYS A 588 -19.90 -17.23 -52.73
C LYS A 588 -20.95 -18.22 -53.19
N THR A 589 -22.07 -18.32 -52.46
CA THR A 589 -23.18 -19.22 -52.81
C THR A 589 -23.87 -18.76 -54.10
N ILE A 590 -24.15 -17.47 -54.23
CA ILE A 590 -24.73 -16.87 -55.44
C ILE A 590 -23.77 -17.01 -56.62
N GLN A 591 -22.48 -16.71 -56.45
CA GLN A 591 -21.47 -16.88 -57.50
C GLN A 591 -21.31 -18.35 -57.91
N ARG A 592 -21.36 -19.29 -56.96
CA ARG A 592 -21.30 -20.73 -57.24
C ARG A 592 -22.56 -21.20 -57.96
N ALA A 593 -23.73 -20.74 -57.54
CA ALA A 593 -25.01 -21.01 -58.22
C ALA A 593 -25.02 -20.41 -59.64
N TYR A 594 -24.54 -19.19 -59.81
CA TYR A 594 -24.44 -18.51 -61.10
C TYR A 594 -23.42 -19.18 -62.04
N ARG A 595 -22.24 -19.58 -61.53
CA ARG A 595 -21.25 -20.35 -62.29
C ARG A 595 -21.79 -21.72 -62.70
N ASN A 596 -22.51 -22.41 -61.81
CA ASN A 596 -23.17 -23.68 -62.12
C ASN A 596 -24.33 -23.50 -63.13
N TYR A 597 -25.08 -22.41 -63.04
CA TYR A 597 -26.12 -22.04 -63.99
C TYR A 597 -25.53 -21.77 -65.39
N LEU A 598 -24.44 -21.00 -65.47
CA LEU A 598 -23.71 -20.77 -66.72
C LEU A 598 -23.13 -22.05 -67.31
N ALA A 599 -22.61 -22.96 -66.47
CA ALA A 599 -22.12 -24.26 -66.90
C ALA A 599 -23.22 -25.16 -67.47
N ARG A 600 -24.45 -25.11 -66.90
CA ARG A 600 -25.62 -25.87 -67.39
C ARG A 600 -26.21 -25.33 -68.69
N ARG A 601 -26.05 -24.03 -68.99
CA ARG A 601 -26.50 -23.40 -70.25
C ARG A 601 -25.52 -23.53 -71.43
N GLY A 602 -24.44 -24.31 -71.29
CA GLY A 602 -23.50 -24.56 -72.39
C GLY A 602 -22.50 -23.43 -72.66
N PHE A 603 -22.44 -22.40 -71.81
CA PHE A 603 -21.35 -21.42 -71.86
C PHE A 603 -20.07 -22.04 -71.29
N LYS A 604 -19.34 -22.78 -72.13
CA LYS A 604 -17.91 -23.03 -71.90
C LYS A 604 -17.19 -21.68 -71.98
N CYS A 605 -16.94 -21.04 -70.85
CA CYS A 605 -15.81 -20.11 -70.78
C CYS A 605 -14.56 -20.92 -71.16
N LYS A 606 -14.01 -20.66 -72.34
CA LYS A 606 -12.65 -21.08 -72.68
C LYS A 606 -11.75 -20.51 -71.59
N ARG A 607 -11.25 -21.37 -70.69
CA ARG A 607 -10.05 -21.05 -69.92
C ARG A 607 -8.95 -20.74 -70.93
N ARG A 608 -8.46 -19.49 -70.95
CA ARG A 608 -7.08 -19.26 -71.39
C ARG A 608 -6.18 -20.01 -70.40
N PRO A 609 -5.29 -20.91 -70.85
CA PRO A 609 -4.30 -21.47 -69.96
C PRO A 609 -3.36 -20.34 -69.54
N ALA A 610 -3.29 -20.05 -68.24
CA ALA A 610 -2.13 -19.34 -67.71
C ALA A 610 -0.96 -20.30 -67.86
N ASN A 611 0.00 -19.92 -68.68
CA ASN A 611 1.20 -20.69 -68.96
C ASN A 611 2.07 -20.77 -67.70
N ASN A 612 2.66 -21.95 -67.49
CA ASN A 612 3.52 -22.30 -66.37
C ASN A 612 4.73 -21.36 -66.23
N ASN A 613 5.22 -21.18 -65.00
CA ASN A 613 6.62 -21.48 -64.68
C ASN A 613 6.93 -21.46 -63.16
N VAL A 614 7.42 -22.64 -62.69
CA VAL A 614 8.55 -22.82 -61.75
C VAL A 614 8.21 -22.79 -60.24
N LYS A 615 8.54 -23.77 -59.39
CA LYS A 615 9.38 -24.99 -59.46
C LYS A 615 8.96 -25.97 -58.34
N ASN A 616 9.24 -27.25 -58.59
CA ASN A 616 9.16 -28.42 -57.70
C ASN A 616 9.86 -28.29 -56.34
N GLY A 617 9.41 -29.15 -55.42
CA GLY A 617 10.25 -29.83 -54.42
C GLY A 617 9.42 -30.27 -53.20
N GLY A 618 8.67 -31.38 -53.27
CA GLY A 618 9.06 -32.67 -52.66
C GLY A 618 8.55 -32.73 -51.20
N THR A 619 7.78 -33.70 -50.72
CA THR A 619 7.82 -35.16 -50.93
C THR A 619 6.47 -35.81 -50.55
N ASN A 620 6.33 -37.05 -51.02
CA ASN A 620 5.12 -37.86 -51.19
C ASN A 620 4.99 -38.88 -50.00
N PRO A 621 4.12 -39.92 -50.00
CA PRO A 621 2.86 -39.97 -49.23
C PRO A 621 2.63 -41.32 -48.46
N GLU A 622 1.36 -41.60 -48.14
CA GLU A 622 0.70 -42.85 -47.64
C GLU A 622 0.21 -42.76 -46.18
N LYS A 623 -1.00 -43.16 -45.77
CA LYS A 623 -2.02 -44.07 -46.32
C LYS A 623 -3.41 -43.78 -45.70
N LYS A 624 -4.47 -44.19 -46.41
CA LYS A 624 -5.89 -44.19 -45.99
C LYS A 624 -6.20 -45.32 -45.00
N GLU A 625 -7.21 -45.11 -44.14
CA GLU A 625 -8.28 -46.08 -43.88
C GLU A 625 -9.52 -45.38 -43.25
N SER A 626 -10.65 -46.07 -43.26
CA SER A 626 -12.00 -45.54 -43.47
C SER A 626 -13.04 -46.00 -42.43
N THR A 627 -13.83 -45.05 -41.87
CA THR A 627 -15.25 -45.15 -41.38
C THR A 627 -15.66 -46.23 -40.33
N PRO A 628 -16.87 -46.22 -39.66
CA PRO A 628 -18.11 -45.42 -39.87
C PRO A 628 -18.86 -44.84 -38.62
N SER A 629 -19.80 -43.91 -38.89
CA SER A 629 -21.14 -43.60 -38.28
C SER A 629 -21.28 -43.39 -36.74
N THR A 630 -22.18 -42.59 -36.13
CA THR A 630 -23.52 -42.04 -36.44
C THR A 630 -23.92 -40.98 -35.37
N ALA A 631 -25.06 -40.30 -35.57
CA ALA A 631 -25.84 -39.44 -34.65
C ALA A 631 -25.53 -37.93 -34.73
N SER A 632 -26.15 -37.18 -35.65
CA SER A 632 -27.52 -36.62 -35.67
C SER A 632 -27.58 -35.19 -35.15
N LEU A 633 -27.68 -34.24 -36.08
CA LEU A 633 -28.03 -32.84 -35.87
C LEU A 633 -29.56 -32.68 -35.85
N PRO A 634 -30.15 -31.83 -34.99
CA PRO A 634 -31.48 -31.29 -35.22
C PRO A 634 -31.39 -30.08 -36.16
N SER A 635 -32.24 -30.13 -37.18
CA SER A 635 -32.60 -29.03 -38.08
C SER A 635 -33.39 -27.95 -37.34
N TYR A 636 -33.11 -26.68 -37.61
CA TYR A 636 -34.13 -25.63 -37.53
C TYR A 636 -33.93 -24.63 -38.66
N ASP A 637 -34.94 -24.57 -39.52
CA ASP A 637 -35.13 -23.54 -40.52
C ASP A 637 -36.28 -22.64 -40.05
N SER A 638 -36.03 -21.34 -40.15
CA SER A 638 -36.97 -20.32 -40.62
C SER A 638 -37.84 -19.51 -39.61
N VAL A 639 -37.67 -18.19 -39.81
CA VAL A 639 -38.64 -17.08 -39.77
C VAL A 639 -38.83 -16.26 -38.47
N THR A 640 -38.32 -15.02 -38.61
CA THR A 640 -38.64 -13.75 -37.96
C THR A 640 -40.12 -13.45 -37.68
N LYS A 641 -40.46 -12.99 -36.47
CA LYS A 641 -40.96 -11.64 -36.10
C LYS A 641 -41.59 -11.62 -34.70
N PRO A 642 -41.72 -10.44 -34.06
CA PRO A 642 -41.73 -10.28 -32.60
C PRO A 642 -43.14 -10.34 -32.03
N ASP A 643 -43.29 -10.81 -30.80
CA ASP A 643 -44.52 -10.59 -30.04
C ASP A 643 -44.24 -10.17 -28.59
N LYS A 644 -45.04 -9.18 -28.22
CA LYS A 644 -45.06 -8.46 -26.95
C LYS A 644 -45.49 -9.37 -25.80
N GLU A 645 -44.95 -9.04 -24.63
CA GLU A 645 -45.34 -9.49 -23.31
C GLU A 645 -46.86 -9.60 -23.11
N LYS A 646 -47.28 -10.73 -22.53
CA LYS A 646 -48.45 -10.80 -21.65
C LYS A 646 -48.07 -11.65 -20.44
N GLN A 647 -48.07 -11.00 -19.28
CA GLN A 647 -47.92 -11.61 -17.97
C GLN A 647 -49.31 -11.83 -17.38
N ASP A 648 -49.57 -13.09 -17.03
CA ASP A 648 -50.40 -13.65 -15.96
C ASP A 648 -51.77 -13.04 -15.62
N GLU A 649 -52.81 -13.85 -15.82
CA GLU A 649 -54.04 -13.82 -15.02
C GLU A 649 -53.89 -14.76 -13.81
N ASN A 650 -54.24 -14.27 -12.63
CA ASN A 650 -54.82 -15.09 -11.56
C ASN A 650 -56.03 -14.34 -10.95
N PRO A 651 -57.10 -15.04 -10.51
CA PRO A 651 -58.45 -14.49 -10.47
C PRO A 651 -58.85 -13.92 -9.11
N GLY A 652 -59.78 -12.96 -9.08
CA GLY A 652 -60.54 -12.67 -7.86
C GLY A 652 -61.25 -11.31 -7.75
N LYS A 653 -62.58 -11.36 -7.95
CA LYS A 653 -63.64 -10.48 -7.38
C LYS A 653 -63.73 -8.99 -7.79
N GLY A 654 -64.80 -8.70 -8.54
CA GLY A 654 -65.87 -7.81 -8.05
C GLY A 654 -66.07 -6.45 -8.74
N GLY A 655 -67.23 -6.28 -9.42
CA GLY A 655 -68.05 -5.07 -9.27
C GLY A 655 -68.13 -4.03 -10.40
N ARG A 656 -69.18 -4.17 -11.24
CA ARG A 656 -70.09 -3.14 -11.81
C ARG A 656 -69.57 -1.84 -12.51
N LYS A 657 -69.84 -1.80 -13.84
CA LYS A 657 -70.56 -0.80 -14.67
C LYS A 657 -70.47 0.72 -14.35
N GLU A 658 -70.07 1.53 -15.35
CA GLU A 658 -70.85 2.56 -16.10
C GLU A 658 -69.90 3.33 -17.08
N LYS A 659 -70.09 3.28 -18.41
CA LYS A 659 -70.88 4.13 -19.36
C LYS A 659 -70.31 5.53 -19.71
N GLY A 660 -70.06 5.77 -21.02
CA GLY A 660 -70.13 7.09 -21.72
C GLY A 660 -68.87 7.47 -22.53
N ARG A 661 -68.78 7.25 -23.85
CA ARG A 661 -69.25 8.03 -25.05
C ARG A 661 -68.33 9.17 -25.56
N ASN A 662 -67.69 8.89 -26.70
CA ASN A 662 -67.38 9.68 -27.92
C ASN A 662 -67.42 11.23 -27.96
N GLN A 663 -66.38 11.82 -28.60
CA GLN A 663 -66.41 12.60 -29.87
C GLN A 663 -64.95 12.97 -30.26
N LYS A 664 -64.39 12.68 -31.45
CA LYS A 664 -64.62 13.10 -32.86
C LYS A 664 -64.01 14.49 -33.24
N ASP A 665 -62.99 14.40 -34.10
CA ASP A 665 -62.42 15.31 -35.12
C ASP A 665 -62.70 16.82 -35.12
N VAL A 666 -61.67 17.63 -35.42
CA VAL A 666 -61.47 18.34 -36.71
C VAL A 666 -60.15 19.15 -36.70
N ARG A 667 -59.51 19.20 -37.87
CA ARG A 667 -58.29 19.94 -38.27
C ARG A 667 -58.32 21.45 -38.02
N GLU A 668 -57.13 22.04 -37.85
CA GLU A 668 -56.75 23.27 -38.56
C GLU A 668 -55.23 23.35 -38.81
N SER A 669 -54.85 24.11 -39.83
CA SER A 669 -53.60 24.07 -40.59
C SER A 669 -52.62 25.20 -40.27
N LYS A 670 -51.32 24.90 -40.42
CA LYS A 670 -50.17 25.74 -40.84
C LYS A 670 -50.18 27.25 -40.52
N CYS A 671 -49.15 27.68 -39.78
CA CYS A 671 -48.05 28.51 -40.28
C CYS A 671 -46.75 28.05 -39.60
#